data_AF-A0A835XSS3-F1
#
_entry.id   AF-A0A835XSS3-F1
#
_cell.length_a   1.000
_cell.length_b   1.000
_cell.length_c   1.000
_cell.angle_alpha   90.00
_cell.angle_beta   90.00
_cell.angle_gamma   90.00
#
_symmetry.space_group_name_H-M   'P 1'
#
loop_
_entity.id
_entity.type
_entity.pdbx_description
1 polymer ?
#
loop_
_entity_poly.entity_id
_entity_poly.type
_entity_poly.pdbx_seq_one_letter_code
_entity_poly.pdbx_strand_id
1 'polypeptide(L)'
;MLLMSSASAAPWPAAFEPASSALLSGVIGSLGCCSDKLPGAFALWSPDAFPVVLGAQNSLPVVVAAAPSAGPRVVGFAHEGLVSDSLAAPADTTPSARSNIDKLVLNALRWLAWDRTRVRIAYLTNPDHAPRWTAAVSRLQTALNASSPGPALSSNWTSVNITSFLATNIQYDMLIVDAYQYTMNAGQAAAITNWLRAGPKRSLLVVGHAWYWGQSNANANLFTALSVNQLLWPYGIVLTRNSQASLQDASVEARMTYPYFGGQTAVLNLIEQLQGSANLVELTYEEKAAVYQGVVQFLNILPRRTDLASAAMLSQIYAYLDIAQLSYSAWSSWAAPGAAAPNWAALTLTGNQGDKLAASLSIFNTHRATLLRGIPGRPVTGAVNHATYRIWAPFAWPIALADESEPVAVASTPLTGGRVVALGSEVPVYNYLVARDADAVDALVINSFRWLGYNLTARTIRICSEDASRMAQIVLGLRAQAAAGVNITATTISLDSLNAANCEILFIDLNVNLTPNRINLIKNFLRASNKGLMVAGFTWYPWYKGPSTNPLTSAPHNKLLYDMGFWGLPFYRWGPMAVPAATSLNDPTVWWIQQNAWYLTMQLLREKYGGPAFYGYSTTIARLKLFIQQLPARTDPAFAAMGLGPMFASVFTARRKNRNLTLAGDAVMDLTTAHPGDWLDVYLDSWVCRTADMGDPTWLSRFAASYPGVVGANSLPRTIAVSIDGGNLYKLNNTKFRGDTLDTWRSTGAWFSPTPGKSTVLTVSPNAVNKGLMVQIGSHTDDFSDRSYWSRVPLIYNRFPITSISTTIANPMGGLIYIVLPVNTSVGPIDVTLTNVHRAPRYVHGKTNLAQWNSVRNLPVPWTEFESPTNIILQVPSKNAKTVDDPVALMTHWDKVIDSMTWLSGNIRFRAERFSLDIDTLYGWMYASYPIQTYGAWGPFHEIGHMHQWWPMEFRGTSEASVNLFTLYALEATGVKVENVPDRLDRSFLFPIRSCYFRNTPNPADLAKRTPPNWMNEWGTWVGLDTYLQLKEGFGGWDFIRRVFAYYISSNVIPADDAASVQLFIRTTSRLANRNLVPFFEIWGFPIDAATRTFAAAYPAWTTNPMLTWKPSAVDPVGCIGSMGRRRV
;
A
#
# COMPACT_ATOMS: atom_id res chain seq x y z
N MET A 1 -26.79 27.23 34.14
CA MET A 1 -25.86 26.09 34.25
C MET A 1 -26.65 24.85 34.67
N LEU A 2 -26.26 23.65 34.23
CA LEU A 2 -26.93 22.37 34.52
C LEU A 2 -26.12 21.53 35.52
N LEU A 3 -26.82 20.75 36.34
CA LEU A 3 -26.22 19.80 37.27
C LEU A 3 -25.94 18.47 36.56
N MET A 4 -24.78 17.88 36.83
CA MET A 4 -24.41 16.61 36.20
C MET A 4 -25.31 15.44 36.60
N SER A 5 -25.89 15.43 37.80
CA SER A 5 -26.82 14.38 38.23
C SER A 5 -28.12 14.33 37.41
N SER A 6 -28.40 15.35 36.61
CA SER A 6 -29.62 15.48 35.80
C SER A 6 -29.41 15.29 34.29
N ALA A 7 -28.19 15.01 33.83
CA ALA A 7 -27.82 15.19 32.42
C ALA A 7 -27.34 13.94 31.63
N SER A 8 -27.23 12.71 32.19
CA SER A 8 -26.85 11.52 31.39
C SER A 8 -27.38 10.17 31.88
N ALA A 9 -27.54 9.25 30.92
CA ALA A 9 -27.96 7.85 31.08
C ALA A 9 -26.77 6.85 31.13
N ALA A 10 -25.56 7.29 31.52
CA ALA A 10 -24.38 6.42 31.66
C ALA A 10 -23.80 6.47 33.09
N PRO A 11 -23.49 5.32 33.73
CA PRO A 11 -23.05 5.28 35.12
C PRO A 11 -21.64 5.87 35.29
N TRP A 12 -21.47 6.66 36.35
CA TRP A 12 -20.22 7.28 36.78
C TRP A 12 -19.19 6.24 37.27
N PRO A 13 -17.87 6.53 37.24
CA PRO A 13 -16.91 5.78 38.03
C PRO A 13 -17.26 5.95 39.52
N ALA A 14 -17.52 4.84 40.22
CA ALA A 14 -17.91 4.81 41.64
C ALA A 14 -16.97 5.61 42.57
N ALA A 15 -15.71 5.84 42.14
CA ALA A 15 -14.69 6.56 42.88
C ALA A 15 -15.00 8.05 43.13
N PHE A 16 -15.82 8.70 42.30
CA PHE A 16 -16.10 10.15 42.43
C PHE A 16 -17.45 10.48 43.05
N GLU A 17 -18.35 9.49 43.15
CA GLU A 17 -19.70 9.70 43.71
C GLU A 17 -19.69 10.33 45.11
N PRO A 18 -18.80 9.96 46.06
CA PRO A 18 -18.76 10.59 47.38
C PRO A 18 -18.43 12.09 47.33
N ALA A 19 -17.50 12.49 46.44
CA ALA A 19 -17.08 13.89 46.31
C ALA A 19 -18.13 14.72 45.57
N SER A 20 -18.71 14.19 44.49
CA SER A 20 -19.78 14.84 43.73
C SER A 20 -21.04 15.02 44.58
N SER A 21 -21.42 13.99 45.35
CA SER A 21 -22.57 14.05 46.26
C SER A 21 -22.38 15.10 47.36
N ALA A 22 -21.17 15.23 47.90
CA ALA A 22 -20.85 16.26 48.88
C ALA A 22 -20.94 17.68 48.29
N LEU A 23 -20.44 17.89 47.06
CA LEU A 23 -20.45 19.19 46.40
C LEU A 23 -21.86 19.62 45.95
N LEU A 24 -22.67 18.68 45.49
CA LEU A 24 -24.02 18.96 44.95
C LEU A 24 -25.15 18.82 45.98
N SER A 25 -24.84 18.51 47.23
CA SER A 25 -25.84 18.31 48.29
C SER A 25 -26.80 19.50 48.43
N GLY A 26 -28.10 19.28 48.21
CA GLY A 26 -29.15 20.31 48.32
C GLY A 26 -29.16 21.36 47.20
N VAL A 27 -28.30 21.21 46.18
CA VAL A 27 -28.28 22.01 44.95
C VAL A 27 -29.19 21.32 43.94
N ILE A 28 -30.30 21.96 43.53
CA ILE A 28 -31.33 21.31 42.70
C ILE A 28 -31.73 22.22 41.53
N GLY A 29 -31.71 21.69 40.31
CA GLY A 29 -32.10 22.43 39.12
C GLY A 29 -31.00 23.35 38.57
N SER A 30 -31.37 24.31 37.72
CA SER A 30 -30.39 25.17 37.05
C SER A 30 -29.78 26.22 37.98
N LEU A 31 -28.47 26.45 37.85
CA LEU A 31 -27.81 27.59 38.48
C LEU A 31 -27.93 28.78 37.50
N GLY A 32 -28.75 29.76 37.83
CA GLY A 32 -28.82 31.03 37.13
C GLY A 32 -27.81 32.00 37.74
N CYS A 33 -26.72 32.27 37.02
CA CYS A 33 -25.76 33.29 37.44
C CYS A 33 -25.62 34.38 36.35
N CYS A 34 -25.41 35.60 36.86
CA CYS A 34 -24.91 36.84 36.23
C CYS A 34 -25.29 37.04 34.76
N SER A 35 -26.42 37.73 34.51
CA SER A 35 -26.84 38.11 33.15
C SER A 35 -25.81 38.99 32.42
N ASP A 36 -24.86 39.56 33.16
CA ASP A 36 -23.86 40.53 32.76
C ASP A 36 -22.40 40.01 32.82
N LYS A 37 -22.15 38.79 33.35
CA LYS A 37 -20.78 38.26 33.53
C LYS A 37 -20.65 36.81 33.07
N LEU A 38 -20.03 36.62 31.91
CA LEU A 38 -19.89 35.33 31.24
C LEU A 38 -18.77 34.49 31.87
N PRO A 39 -19.07 33.30 32.44
CA PRO A 39 -18.02 32.43 32.97
C PRO A 39 -17.11 31.91 31.86
N GLY A 40 -15.86 31.62 32.22
CA GLY A 40 -14.95 30.85 31.38
C GLY A 40 -15.27 29.36 31.41
N ALA A 41 -14.35 28.54 30.90
CA ALA A 41 -14.46 27.09 30.95
C ALA A 41 -13.17 26.42 31.44
N PHE A 42 -13.30 25.29 32.15
CA PHE A 42 -12.21 24.38 32.50
C PHE A 42 -12.08 23.25 31.49
N ALA A 43 -10.84 22.82 31.26
CA ALA A 43 -10.49 21.55 30.64
C ALA A 43 -9.91 20.60 31.70
N LEU A 44 -10.31 19.33 31.65
CA LEU A 44 -9.90 18.29 32.59
C LEU A 44 -9.06 17.23 31.87
N TRP A 45 -7.93 16.85 32.46
CA TRP A 45 -6.93 16.02 31.77
C TRP A 45 -6.49 14.79 32.58
N SER A 46 -6.59 14.82 33.91
CA SER A 46 -6.27 13.69 34.78
C SER A 46 -7.52 12.86 35.09
N PRO A 47 -7.41 11.52 35.28
CA PRO A 47 -8.49 10.72 35.86
C PRO A 47 -8.88 11.20 37.26
N ASP A 48 -7.98 11.88 37.98
CA ASP A 48 -8.26 12.42 39.31
C ASP A 48 -8.97 13.78 39.29
N ALA A 49 -9.55 14.21 38.17
CA ALA A 49 -10.31 15.45 38.06
C ALA A 49 -11.67 15.20 37.40
N PHE A 50 -12.73 15.79 37.97
CA PHE A 50 -14.09 15.62 37.50
C PHE A 50 -14.86 16.95 37.42
N PRO A 51 -15.79 17.08 36.46
CA PRO A 51 -16.67 18.23 36.35
C PRO A 51 -17.79 18.19 37.40
N VAL A 52 -18.10 19.35 37.98
CA VAL A 52 -19.14 19.52 39.01
C VAL A 52 -20.37 20.24 38.45
N VAL A 53 -20.16 21.28 37.64
CA VAL A 53 -21.22 22.07 37.01
C VAL A 53 -20.91 22.34 35.55
N LEU A 54 -21.91 22.21 34.69
CA LEU A 54 -21.83 22.48 33.24
C LEU A 54 -22.63 23.74 32.86
N GLY A 55 -22.23 24.41 31.77
CA GLY A 55 -23.08 25.43 31.13
C GLY A 55 -24.42 24.85 30.66
N ALA A 56 -25.44 25.69 30.39
CA ALA A 56 -26.82 25.22 30.12
C ALA A 56 -27.24 25.17 28.64
N GLN A 57 -26.35 25.46 27.70
CA GLN A 57 -26.65 25.50 26.26
C GLN A 57 -25.79 24.51 25.49
N ASN A 58 -26.03 24.38 24.17
CA ASN A 58 -25.42 23.51 23.15
C ASN A 58 -23.88 23.45 23.12
N SER A 59 -23.16 23.87 24.16
CA SER A 59 -21.71 23.68 24.33
C SER A 59 -21.28 23.05 25.67
N LEU A 60 -22.23 22.85 26.60
CA LEU A 60 -22.07 22.31 27.98
C LEU A 60 -20.63 22.47 28.58
N PRO A 61 -20.03 23.68 28.61
CA PRO A 61 -18.67 23.85 29.11
C PRO A 61 -18.58 23.54 30.61
N VAL A 62 -17.44 23.01 31.07
CA VAL A 62 -17.21 22.80 32.51
C VAL A 62 -16.98 24.15 33.19
N VAL A 63 -17.92 24.57 34.03
CA VAL A 63 -17.86 25.86 34.74
C VAL A 63 -17.31 25.69 36.16
N VAL A 64 -17.54 24.53 36.76
CA VAL A 64 -16.95 24.15 38.06
C VAL A 64 -16.33 22.77 37.93
N ALA A 65 -15.10 22.63 38.41
CA ALA A 65 -14.33 21.39 38.38
C ALA A 65 -13.74 21.08 39.75
N ALA A 66 -13.53 19.80 40.05
CA ALA A 66 -12.91 19.36 41.29
C ALA A 66 -11.95 18.20 41.06
N ALA A 67 -10.94 18.05 41.91
CA ALA A 67 -9.99 16.94 41.88
C ALA A 67 -9.89 16.30 43.27
N PRO A 68 -10.28 15.02 43.46
CA PRO A 68 -10.35 14.38 44.77
C PRO A 68 -9.11 13.53 45.10
N SER A 69 -8.00 13.66 44.35
CA SER A 69 -6.81 12.77 44.40
C SER A 69 -6.38 12.37 45.83
N ALA A 70 -5.64 11.26 45.97
CA ALA A 70 -5.09 10.75 47.25
C ALA A 70 -4.18 11.73 48.06
N GLY A 71 -4.08 12.99 47.63
CA GLY A 71 -3.43 14.13 48.30
C GLY A 71 -4.37 15.35 48.44
N PRO A 72 -3.95 16.59 48.09
CA PRO A 72 -4.73 17.80 48.35
C PRO A 72 -6.04 17.88 47.54
N ARG A 73 -7.10 18.47 48.12
CA ARG A 73 -8.39 18.71 47.44
C ARG A 73 -8.36 20.02 46.68
N VAL A 74 -8.78 20.01 45.42
CA VAL A 74 -8.81 21.21 44.57
C VAL A 74 -10.21 21.42 44.00
N VAL A 75 -10.72 22.65 44.05
CA VAL A 75 -11.94 23.08 43.36
C VAL A 75 -11.66 24.33 42.54
N GLY A 76 -12.19 24.39 41.32
CA GLY A 76 -12.11 25.54 40.44
C GLY A 76 -13.50 26.09 40.09
N PHE A 77 -13.68 27.41 40.16
CA PHE A 77 -14.83 28.14 39.62
C PHE A 77 -14.38 29.05 38.49
N ALA A 78 -14.95 28.89 37.29
CA ALA A 78 -14.46 29.56 36.08
C ALA A 78 -14.88 31.04 35.97
N HIS A 79 -15.31 31.65 37.08
CA HIS A 79 -15.61 33.08 37.20
C HIS A 79 -15.56 33.48 38.67
N GLU A 80 -14.92 34.59 38.99
CA GLU A 80 -14.75 35.08 40.36
C GLU A 80 -16.06 35.57 40.96
N GLY A 81 -16.96 36.14 40.14
CA GLY A 81 -18.34 36.49 40.52
C GLY A 81 -19.18 35.34 41.10
N LEU A 82 -18.93 34.08 40.73
CA LEU A 82 -19.65 32.92 41.29
C LEU A 82 -19.41 32.74 42.79
N VAL A 83 -18.26 33.22 43.28
CA VAL A 83 -17.85 33.08 44.68
C VAL A 83 -17.88 34.44 45.39
N SER A 84 -17.35 35.49 44.76
CA SER A 84 -17.26 36.83 45.37
C SER A 84 -18.59 37.57 45.49
N ASP A 85 -19.57 37.27 44.63
CA ASP A 85 -20.91 37.87 44.71
C ASP A 85 -21.93 36.94 45.39
N SER A 86 -21.51 35.74 45.78
CA SER A 86 -22.34 34.81 46.55
C SER A 86 -22.80 35.46 47.86
N LEU A 87 -24.04 35.15 48.26
CA LEU A 87 -24.72 35.69 49.43
C LEU A 87 -24.91 37.23 49.42
N ALA A 88 -24.54 37.95 48.35
CA ALA A 88 -24.79 39.38 48.19
C ALA A 88 -26.18 39.65 47.59
N ALA A 89 -26.78 40.81 47.91
CA ALA A 89 -28.01 41.26 47.27
C ALA A 89 -27.72 42.25 46.12
N PRO A 90 -27.87 41.85 44.85
CA PRO A 90 -28.39 42.79 43.82
C PRO A 90 -29.38 42.15 42.80
N ALA A 91 -29.94 42.93 41.87
CA ALA A 91 -31.38 42.95 41.55
C ALA A 91 -31.94 42.16 40.33
N ASP A 92 -31.24 41.19 39.72
CA ASP A 92 -31.65 40.64 38.40
C ASP A 92 -31.84 39.10 38.30
N THR A 93 -31.57 38.33 39.36
CA THR A 93 -31.53 36.86 39.30
C THR A 93 -32.66 36.23 40.11
N THR A 94 -33.25 35.15 39.60
CA THR A 94 -34.38 34.48 40.27
C THR A 94 -33.96 33.91 41.65
N PRO A 95 -34.79 34.06 42.71
CA PRO A 95 -34.42 33.67 44.08
C PRO A 95 -33.97 32.21 44.26
N SER A 96 -34.56 31.28 43.49
CA SER A 96 -34.22 29.85 43.53
C SER A 96 -32.82 29.57 42.94
N ALA A 97 -32.46 30.22 41.83
CA ALA A 97 -31.15 30.08 41.19
C ALA A 97 -30.00 30.59 42.07
N ARG A 98 -30.23 31.70 42.78
CA ARG A 98 -29.26 32.26 43.75
C ARG A 98 -28.99 31.30 44.90
N SER A 99 -30.05 30.73 45.48
CA SER A 99 -29.94 29.78 46.59
C SER A 99 -29.09 28.55 46.27
N ASN A 100 -29.06 28.12 45.01
CA ASN A 100 -28.28 26.97 44.56
C ASN A 100 -26.79 27.29 44.38
N ILE A 101 -26.44 28.48 43.91
CA ILE A 101 -25.04 28.92 43.80
C ILE A 101 -24.44 29.09 45.20
N ASP A 102 -25.19 29.72 46.10
CA ASP A 102 -24.77 29.89 47.49
C ASP A 102 -24.50 28.53 48.15
N LYS A 103 -25.42 27.57 48.01
CA LYS A 103 -25.22 26.19 48.51
C LYS A 103 -24.01 25.50 47.88
N LEU A 104 -23.79 25.65 46.57
CA LEU A 104 -22.66 25.06 45.88
C LEU A 104 -21.32 25.58 46.41
N VAL A 105 -21.21 26.90 46.61
CA VAL A 105 -19.99 27.52 47.16
C VAL A 105 -19.77 27.06 48.61
N LEU A 106 -20.82 27.03 49.42
CA LEU A 106 -20.75 26.54 50.81
C LEU A 106 -20.35 25.06 50.88
N ASN A 107 -20.89 24.21 50.00
CA ASN A 107 -20.52 22.80 49.90
C ASN A 107 -19.07 22.61 49.45
N ALA A 108 -18.60 23.41 48.47
CA ALA A 108 -17.20 23.39 48.04
C ALA A 108 -16.24 23.74 49.18
N LEU A 109 -16.55 24.78 49.97
CA LEU A 109 -15.75 25.16 51.12
C LEU A 109 -15.73 24.08 52.21
N ARG A 110 -16.89 23.45 52.50
CA ARG A 110 -16.97 22.31 53.42
C ARG A 110 -16.20 21.10 52.92
N TRP A 111 -16.28 20.81 51.64
CA TRP A 111 -15.55 19.70 51.05
C TRP A 111 -14.04 19.94 51.07
N LEU A 112 -13.59 21.15 50.76
CA LEU A 112 -12.19 21.56 50.88
C LEU A 112 -11.71 21.63 52.34
N ALA A 113 -12.60 21.73 53.32
CA ALA A 113 -12.27 21.69 54.74
C ALA A 113 -11.84 20.29 55.24
N TRP A 114 -12.04 19.25 54.43
CA TRP A 114 -11.90 17.85 54.85
C TRP A 114 -12.86 17.52 56.00
N ASP A 115 -12.37 16.81 57.02
CA ASP A 115 -13.01 16.46 58.28
C ASP A 115 -12.69 17.48 59.40
N ARG A 116 -12.01 18.59 59.08
CA ARG A 116 -11.54 19.54 60.09
C ARG A 116 -12.69 20.39 60.64
N THR A 117 -12.80 20.47 61.95
CA THR A 117 -13.76 21.36 62.64
C THR A 117 -13.37 22.84 62.64
N ARG A 118 -12.12 23.16 62.28
CA ARG A 118 -11.60 24.53 62.05
C ARG A 118 -10.57 24.51 60.92
N VAL A 119 -10.66 25.47 60.01
CA VAL A 119 -9.76 25.63 58.86
C VAL A 119 -9.21 27.05 58.83
N ARG A 120 -7.89 27.20 58.69
CA ARG A 120 -7.23 28.50 58.49
C ARG A 120 -7.13 28.78 56.98
N ILE A 121 -7.71 29.88 56.55
CA ILE A 121 -7.89 30.19 55.12
C ILE A 121 -7.11 31.44 54.77
N ALA A 122 -6.20 31.30 53.80
CA ALA A 122 -5.55 32.42 53.14
C ALA A 122 -6.27 32.71 51.81
N TYR A 123 -6.45 33.98 51.47
CA TYR A 123 -6.92 34.37 50.14
C TYR A 123 -5.95 35.37 49.50
N LEU A 124 -5.55 35.07 48.25
CA LEU A 124 -4.68 35.90 47.43
C LEU A 124 -5.54 36.77 46.51
N THR A 125 -5.55 38.08 46.76
CA THR A 125 -6.28 39.06 45.95
C THR A 125 -5.39 40.27 45.64
N ASN A 126 -5.63 40.90 44.49
CA ASN A 126 -5.04 42.21 44.19
C ASN A 126 -5.54 43.26 45.21
N PRO A 127 -4.67 44.15 45.76
CA PRO A 127 -5.06 45.27 46.61
C PRO A 127 -6.31 46.03 46.15
N ASP A 128 -6.47 46.24 44.85
CA ASP A 128 -7.58 47.03 44.27
C ASP A 128 -8.95 46.34 44.40
N HIS A 129 -8.97 45.02 44.61
CA HIS A 129 -10.21 44.22 44.75
C HIS A 129 -10.35 43.58 46.14
N ALA A 130 -9.43 43.86 47.07
CA ALA A 130 -9.49 43.41 48.46
C ALA A 130 -10.82 43.76 49.17
N PRO A 131 -11.48 44.93 48.94
CA PRO A 131 -12.76 45.23 49.58
C PRO A 131 -13.91 44.29 49.19
N ARG A 132 -14.01 43.90 47.90
CA ARG A 132 -15.06 42.99 47.40
C ARG A 132 -14.92 41.60 48.01
N TRP A 133 -13.69 41.08 48.05
CA TRP A 133 -13.38 39.80 48.68
C TRP A 133 -13.56 39.84 50.20
N THR A 134 -13.17 40.92 50.88
CA THR A 134 -13.40 41.07 52.33
C THR A 134 -14.90 41.04 52.67
N ALA A 135 -15.74 41.68 51.86
CA ALA A 135 -17.19 41.61 52.01
C ALA A 135 -17.75 40.19 51.72
N ALA A 136 -17.24 39.52 50.67
CA ALA A 136 -17.65 38.15 50.33
C ALA A 136 -17.31 37.14 51.44
N VAL A 137 -16.10 37.24 51.97
CA VAL A 137 -15.61 36.42 53.08
C VAL A 137 -16.48 36.58 54.31
N SER A 138 -16.83 37.81 54.69
CA SER A 138 -17.71 38.08 55.84
C SER A 138 -19.09 37.42 55.69
N ARG A 139 -19.67 37.45 54.49
CA ARG A 139 -20.96 36.81 54.20
C ARG A 139 -20.87 35.28 54.22
N LEU A 140 -19.85 34.71 53.57
CA LEU A 140 -19.60 33.27 53.54
C LEU A 140 -19.35 32.72 54.94
N GLN A 141 -18.57 33.43 55.75
CA GLN A 141 -18.31 33.07 57.15
C GLN A 141 -19.61 33.06 57.96
N THR A 142 -20.46 34.09 57.81
CA THR A 142 -21.76 34.16 58.49
C THR A 142 -22.67 33.00 58.08
N ALA A 143 -22.78 32.71 56.79
CA ALA A 143 -23.64 31.64 56.27
C ALA A 143 -23.16 30.23 56.65
N LEU A 144 -21.86 29.99 56.70
CA LEU A 144 -21.29 28.72 57.16
C LEU A 144 -21.54 28.48 58.65
N ASN A 145 -21.47 29.54 59.46
CA ASN A 145 -21.76 29.46 60.89
C ASN A 145 -23.26 29.26 61.18
N ALA A 146 -24.14 29.71 60.28
CA ALA A 146 -25.60 29.58 60.42
C ALA A 146 -26.17 28.23 59.93
N SER A 147 -25.42 27.44 59.14
CA SER A 147 -25.94 26.21 58.52
C SER A 147 -25.36 24.93 59.14
N SER A 148 -26.21 24.11 59.77
CA SER A 148 -25.88 22.78 60.35
C SER A 148 -26.35 21.63 59.44
N PRO A 149 -25.66 20.46 59.38
CA PRO A 149 -24.38 20.09 60.00
C PRO A 149 -23.17 20.27 59.05
N GLY A 150 -22.03 20.73 59.56
CA GLY A 150 -20.77 20.86 58.81
C GLY A 150 -19.70 21.61 59.60
N PRO A 151 -18.42 21.55 59.21
CA PRO A 151 -17.34 22.19 59.95
C PRO A 151 -17.47 23.72 59.94
N ALA A 152 -17.36 24.35 61.12
CA ALA A 152 -17.25 25.80 61.24
C ALA A 152 -15.88 26.25 60.73
N LEU A 153 -15.83 27.10 59.70
CA LEU A 153 -14.55 27.67 59.29
C LEU A 153 -14.06 28.63 60.39
N SER A 154 -12.76 28.64 60.65
CA SER A 154 -12.21 29.51 61.70
C SER A 154 -12.45 30.98 61.35
N SER A 155 -12.55 31.85 62.36
CA SER A 155 -12.80 33.29 62.17
C SER A 155 -11.68 34.06 61.47
N ASN A 156 -10.59 33.39 61.09
CA ASN A 156 -9.34 34.00 60.65
C ASN A 156 -9.11 33.73 59.16
N TRP A 157 -9.98 34.25 58.31
CA TRP A 157 -9.68 34.38 56.88
C TRP A 157 -8.73 35.57 56.72
N THR A 158 -7.53 35.32 56.21
CA THR A 158 -6.49 36.34 56.13
C THR A 158 -6.18 36.68 54.68
N SER A 159 -6.33 37.97 54.33
CA SER A 159 -5.79 38.51 53.09
C SER A 159 -4.27 38.50 53.18
N VAL A 160 -3.61 37.82 52.24
CA VAL A 160 -2.14 37.76 52.19
C VAL A 160 -1.68 38.07 50.77
N ASN A 161 -0.48 38.64 50.63
CA ASN A 161 0.20 38.66 49.34
C ASN A 161 1.04 37.38 49.17
N ILE A 162 1.42 37.04 47.93
CA ILE A 162 2.10 35.78 47.64
C ILE A 162 3.45 35.66 48.36
N THR A 163 4.19 36.75 48.52
CA THR A 163 5.48 36.75 49.24
C THR A 163 5.30 36.44 50.72
N SER A 164 4.28 37.04 51.36
CA SER A 164 3.95 36.83 52.77
C SER A 164 3.36 35.44 53.00
N PHE A 165 2.56 34.95 52.05
CA PHE A 165 2.07 33.57 52.06
C PHE A 165 3.25 32.61 52.01
N LEU A 166 4.16 32.72 51.04
CA LEU A 166 5.30 31.80 50.92
C LEU A 166 6.23 31.81 52.15
N ALA A 167 6.28 32.92 52.90
CA ALA A 167 7.03 33.01 54.16
C ALA A 167 6.31 32.38 55.38
N THR A 168 4.97 32.32 55.38
CA THR A 168 4.15 31.89 56.53
C THR A 168 3.20 30.71 56.24
N ASN A 169 3.29 30.12 55.05
CA ASN A 169 2.32 29.17 54.47
C ASN A 169 2.02 27.94 55.33
N ILE A 170 2.93 27.53 56.21
CA ILE A 170 2.75 26.40 57.13
C ILE A 170 1.54 26.60 58.06
N GLN A 171 1.13 27.85 58.29
CA GLN A 171 0.00 28.21 59.15
C GLN A 171 -1.38 28.14 58.48
N TYR A 172 -1.47 27.86 57.18
CA TYR A 172 -2.76 27.80 56.47
C TYR A 172 -3.09 26.37 56.03
N ASP A 173 -4.39 26.08 55.97
CA ASP A 173 -4.94 24.78 55.59
C ASP A 173 -5.58 24.82 54.20
N MET A 174 -6.11 25.99 53.81
CA MET A 174 -6.73 26.25 52.50
C MET A 174 -6.19 27.55 51.91
N LEU A 175 -5.95 27.55 50.60
CA LEU A 175 -5.61 28.75 49.82
C LEU A 175 -6.71 29.04 48.80
N ILE A 176 -7.15 30.29 48.72
CA ILE A 176 -8.04 30.79 47.68
C ILE A 176 -7.24 31.71 46.74
N VAL A 177 -7.33 31.48 45.44
CA VAL A 177 -6.59 32.24 44.42
C VAL A 177 -7.54 32.79 43.36
N ASP A 178 -7.52 34.12 43.19
CA ASP A 178 -8.17 34.78 42.06
C ASP A 178 -7.29 34.68 40.80
N ALA A 179 -7.69 33.80 39.89
CA ALA A 179 -7.00 33.45 38.65
C ALA A 179 -6.90 34.61 37.64
N TYR A 180 -7.84 35.54 37.68
CA TYR A 180 -7.88 36.65 36.73
C TYR A 180 -6.95 37.79 37.15
N GLN A 181 -6.86 38.04 38.46
CA GLN A 181 -6.29 39.27 39.01
C GLN A 181 -4.90 39.10 39.65
N TYR A 182 -4.39 37.87 39.77
CA TYR A 182 -3.11 37.60 40.41
C TYR A 182 -2.16 36.84 39.48
N THR A 183 -1.14 37.53 38.95
CA THR A 183 -0.08 36.94 38.15
C THR A 183 1.08 36.51 39.05
N MET A 184 1.30 35.20 39.18
CA MET A 184 2.46 34.63 39.84
C MET A 184 3.55 34.25 38.82
N ASN A 185 4.83 34.18 39.21
CA ASN A 185 5.87 33.62 38.35
C ASN A 185 5.96 32.08 38.55
N ALA A 186 6.68 31.41 37.65
CA ALA A 186 6.80 29.94 37.69
C ALA A 186 7.41 29.40 39.00
N GLY A 187 8.36 30.13 39.59
CA GLY A 187 8.95 29.76 40.88
C GLY A 187 7.94 29.85 42.03
N GLN A 188 7.08 30.87 42.03
CA GLN A 188 6.01 31.04 43.01
C GLN A 188 4.92 29.98 42.86
N ALA A 189 4.49 29.66 41.62
CA ALA A 189 3.53 28.59 41.35
C ALA A 189 4.06 27.22 41.80
N ALA A 190 5.35 26.94 41.55
CA ALA A 190 6.02 25.73 42.02
C ALA A 190 6.09 25.68 43.55
N ALA A 191 6.34 26.81 44.23
CA ALA A 191 6.38 26.86 45.69
C ALA A 191 5.00 26.59 46.33
N ILE A 192 3.91 27.11 45.75
CA ILE A 192 2.53 26.79 46.18
C ILE A 192 2.21 25.32 45.91
N THR A 193 2.62 24.79 44.76
CA THR A 193 2.45 23.37 44.42
C THR A 193 3.17 22.47 45.42
N ASN A 194 4.41 22.80 45.79
CA ASN A 194 5.17 22.09 46.81
C ASN A 194 4.50 22.18 48.19
N TRP A 195 3.94 23.35 48.55
CA TRP A 195 3.14 23.48 49.75
C TRP A 195 1.92 22.56 49.71
N LEU A 196 1.12 22.54 48.64
CA LEU A 196 -0.04 21.65 48.52
C LEU A 196 0.35 20.16 48.66
N ARG A 197 1.49 19.75 48.10
CA ARG A 197 2.00 18.37 48.18
C ARG A 197 2.60 18.00 49.54
N ALA A 198 3.16 18.96 50.27
CA ALA A 198 3.85 18.71 51.54
C ALA A 198 2.91 18.41 52.72
N GLY A 199 1.58 18.51 52.56
CA GLY A 199 0.62 18.21 53.62
C GLY A 199 -0.60 17.46 53.09
N PRO A 200 -0.96 16.28 53.65
CA PRO A 200 -1.97 15.39 53.06
C PRO A 200 -3.41 15.94 53.06
N LYS A 201 -3.69 16.99 53.84
CA LYS A 201 -5.01 17.63 53.92
C LYS A 201 -5.00 19.11 53.52
N ARG A 202 -4.07 19.56 52.68
CA ARG A 202 -4.08 20.94 52.16
C ARG A 202 -5.09 21.07 51.02
N SER A 203 -5.64 22.27 50.83
CA SER A 203 -6.71 22.48 49.86
C SER A 203 -6.54 23.77 49.07
N LEU A 204 -6.98 23.76 47.81
CA LEU A 204 -6.92 24.89 46.89
C LEU A 204 -8.30 25.19 46.30
N LEU A 205 -8.70 26.45 46.38
CA LEU A 205 -9.85 26.98 45.65
C LEU A 205 -9.33 28.00 44.62
N VAL A 206 -9.55 27.76 43.35
CA VAL A 206 -9.25 28.74 42.29
C VAL A 206 -10.55 29.32 41.76
N VAL A 207 -10.59 30.64 41.61
CA VAL A 207 -11.77 31.38 41.15
C VAL A 207 -11.34 32.36 40.07
N GLY A 208 -12.13 32.52 39.01
CA GLY A 208 -11.83 33.48 37.94
C GLY A 208 -11.73 32.82 36.57
N HIS A 209 -11.57 33.65 35.55
CA HIS A 209 -11.61 33.25 34.15
C HIS A 209 -10.30 33.59 33.41
N ALA A 210 -10.02 32.88 32.31
CA ALA A 210 -8.83 33.12 31.49
C ALA A 210 -9.13 33.71 30.10
N TRP A 211 -10.40 34.02 29.78
CA TRP A 211 -10.76 34.52 28.45
C TRP A 211 -10.24 35.93 28.17
N TYR A 212 -10.31 36.85 29.12
CA TYR A 212 -9.75 38.20 28.96
C TYR A 212 -8.23 38.16 28.80
N TRP A 213 -7.54 37.40 29.65
CA TRP A 213 -6.10 37.18 29.53
C TRP A 213 -5.72 36.54 28.17
N GLY A 214 -6.52 35.58 27.70
CA GLY A 214 -6.36 34.91 26.42
C GLY A 214 -6.53 35.85 25.22
N GLN A 215 -7.42 36.83 25.31
CA GLN A 215 -7.58 37.88 24.30
C GLN A 215 -6.36 38.79 24.24
N SER A 216 -5.85 39.25 25.38
CA SER A 216 -4.67 40.12 25.45
C SER A 216 -3.35 39.39 25.16
N ASN A 217 -3.33 38.05 25.21
CA ASN A 217 -2.14 37.21 25.04
C ASN A 217 -2.38 36.09 24.01
N ALA A 218 -2.99 36.43 22.86
CA ALA A 218 -3.44 35.48 21.85
C ALA A 218 -2.34 34.49 21.39
N ASN A 219 -1.09 34.94 21.34
CA ASN A 219 0.06 34.14 20.87
C ASN A 219 0.88 33.49 21.99
N ALA A 220 0.62 33.81 23.26
CA ALA A 220 1.30 33.15 24.37
C ALA A 220 0.83 31.69 24.47
N ASN A 221 1.56 30.81 25.17
CA ASN A 221 1.07 29.46 25.45
C ASN A 221 0.31 29.47 26.79
N LEU A 222 -0.97 29.06 26.79
CA LEU A 222 -1.86 29.17 27.96
C LEU A 222 -1.38 28.35 29.17
N PHE A 223 -0.58 27.31 28.95
CA PHE A 223 -0.04 26.46 30.00
C PHE A 223 1.18 27.07 30.68
N THR A 224 2.07 27.66 29.88
CA THR A 224 3.37 28.18 30.36
C THR A 224 3.34 29.67 30.70
N ALA A 225 2.43 30.44 30.11
CA ALA A 225 2.36 31.89 30.31
C ALA A 225 1.23 32.32 31.27
N LEU A 226 0.18 31.51 31.45
CA LEU A 226 -0.81 31.76 32.50
C LEU A 226 -0.43 30.97 33.75
N SER A 227 0.08 31.66 34.75
CA SER A 227 0.72 31.02 35.90
C SER A 227 -0.22 30.25 36.82
N VAL A 228 -1.51 30.59 36.87
CA VAL A 228 -2.51 29.79 37.58
C VAL A 228 -2.73 28.41 36.94
N ASN A 229 -2.51 28.26 35.63
CA ASN A 229 -2.59 26.95 34.97
C ASN A 229 -1.40 26.06 35.32
N GLN A 230 -0.25 26.63 35.65
CA GLN A 230 0.89 25.86 36.19
C GLN A 230 0.56 25.28 37.57
N LEU A 231 -0.28 25.96 38.36
CA LEU A 231 -0.74 25.51 39.68
C LEU A 231 -1.84 24.44 39.58
N LEU A 232 -2.78 24.60 38.64
CA LEU A 232 -3.90 23.67 38.45
C LEU A 232 -3.50 22.39 37.70
N TRP A 233 -2.47 22.47 36.85
CA TRP A 233 -1.98 21.37 36.03
C TRP A 233 -1.82 20.06 36.78
N PRO A 234 -1.06 20.00 37.90
CA PRO A 234 -0.73 18.71 38.51
C PRO A 234 -1.95 17.99 39.08
N TYR A 235 -3.08 18.69 39.20
CA TYR A 235 -4.35 18.20 39.71
C TYR A 235 -5.36 17.91 38.59
N GLY A 236 -4.94 17.93 37.33
CA GLY A 236 -5.79 17.56 36.22
C GLY A 236 -6.73 18.66 35.71
N ILE A 237 -6.58 19.91 36.16
CA ILE A 237 -7.50 21.02 35.85
C ILE A 237 -6.74 22.13 35.10
N VAL A 238 -7.35 22.76 34.08
CA VAL A 238 -6.78 23.90 33.35
C VAL A 238 -7.87 24.89 32.95
N LEU A 239 -7.65 26.19 33.13
CA LEU A 239 -8.53 27.26 32.63
C LEU A 239 -8.30 27.49 31.13
N THR A 240 -9.39 27.61 30.36
CA THR A 240 -9.38 27.84 28.91
C THR A 240 -9.59 29.32 28.55
N ARG A 241 -9.23 29.69 27.31
CA ARG A 241 -9.33 31.08 26.79
C ARG A 241 -10.74 31.49 26.35
N ASN A 242 -11.70 30.58 26.39
CA ASN A 242 -13.03 30.83 25.83
C ASN A 242 -13.97 31.32 26.92
N SER A 243 -14.76 32.36 26.62
CA SER A 243 -15.94 32.72 27.41
C SER A 243 -17.12 31.85 26.99
N GLN A 244 -18.10 31.68 27.87
CA GLN A 244 -19.32 30.95 27.54
C GLN A 244 -20.05 31.50 26.28
N ALA A 245 -20.01 32.82 26.03
CA ALA A 245 -20.61 33.41 24.82
C ALA A 245 -19.76 33.24 23.55
N SER A 246 -18.43 33.19 23.64
CA SER A 246 -17.59 32.86 22.48
C SER A 246 -17.79 31.42 21.99
N LEU A 247 -18.43 30.58 22.80
CA LEU A 247 -18.91 29.25 22.42
C LEU A 247 -20.33 29.28 21.79
N GLN A 248 -20.98 30.45 21.69
CA GLN A 248 -22.30 30.67 21.08
C GLN A 248 -22.23 31.16 19.62
N ASP A 249 -21.18 31.92 19.24
CA ASP A 249 -21.10 32.60 17.92
C ASP A 249 -20.51 31.73 16.79
N ALA A 250 -20.04 30.52 17.13
CA ALA A 250 -19.87 29.48 16.14
C ALA A 250 -21.26 28.90 15.85
N SER A 251 -21.65 28.74 14.58
CA SER A 251 -22.88 28.05 14.20
C SER A 251 -22.88 26.61 14.77
N VAL A 252 -23.55 26.47 15.90
CA VAL A 252 -23.54 25.29 16.78
C VAL A 252 -24.98 24.78 16.88
N GLU A 253 -25.42 24.11 15.81
CA GLU A 253 -26.56 23.17 15.85
C GLU A 253 -26.12 21.70 15.74
N ALA A 254 -24.81 21.40 15.61
CA ALA A 254 -24.29 20.03 15.54
C ALA A 254 -23.25 19.69 16.61
N ARG A 255 -23.24 20.42 17.72
CA ARG A 255 -22.35 20.14 18.85
C ARG A 255 -23.25 20.11 20.06
N MET A 256 -23.40 18.96 20.71
CA MET A 256 -23.30 18.78 22.16
C MET A 256 -23.94 17.46 22.59
N THR A 257 -23.18 16.39 22.54
CA THR A 257 -23.42 15.26 23.44
C THR A 257 -22.03 14.76 23.85
N TYR A 258 -21.59 15.21 25.03
CA TYR A 258 -20.50 14.68 25.84
C TYR A 258 -19.10 14.48 25.22
N PRO A 259 -18.25 15.54 25.15
CA PRO A 259 -16.80 15.34 25.27
C PRO A 259 -16.12 16.42 26.13
N TYR A 260 -16.51 16.54 27.39
CA TYR A 260 -15.71 17.28 28.39
C TYR A 260 -15.43 16.44 29.65
N PHE A 261 -15.60 15.12 29.54
CA PHE A 261 -15.01 14.17 30.49
C PHE A 261 -13.57 13.89 30.07
N GLY A 262 -12.68 13.88 31.07
CA GLY A 262 -11.23 13.91 30.91
C GLY A 262 -10.70 12.98 29.80
N GLY A 263 -9.77 13.53 29.02
CA GLY A 263 -9.11 12.84 27.91
C GLY A 263 -8.42 11.53 28.29
N GLN A 264 -8.28 11.22 29.59
CA GLN A 264 -7.80 9.93 30.07
C GLN A 264 -8.94 8.96 30.44
N THR A 265 -10.00 9.39 31.12
CA THR A 265 -11.10 8.49 31.54
C THR A 265 -12.00 8.09 30.38
N ALA A 266 -12.21 8.97 29.39
CA ALA A 266 -12.92 8.62 28.16
C ALA A 266 -12.12 7.64 27.28
N VAL A 267 -10.79 7.80 27.24
CA VAL A 267 -9.88 6.90 26.52
C VAL A 267 -9.71 5.57 27.27
N LEU A 268 -9.66 5.56 28.60
CA LEU A 268 -9.56 4.36 29.42
C LEU A 268 -10.89 3.58 29.48
N ASN A 269 -12.05 4.25 29.59
CA ASN A 269 -13.36 3.58 29.46
C ASN A 269 -13.59 3.05 28.04
N LEU A 270 -13.11 3.75 27.01
CA LEU A 270 -13.11 3.25 25.63
C LEU A 270 -12.16 2.05 25.47
N ILE A 271 -10.99 2.05 26.12
CA ILE A 271 -10.07 0.91 26.14
C ILE A 271 -10.65 -0.28 26.92
N GLU A 272 -11.29 -0.07 28.08
CA GLU A 272 -11.97 -1.13 28.85
C GLU A 272 -13.22 -1.67 28.14
N GLN A 273 -14.01 -0.82 27.47
CA GLN A 273 -15.15 -1.25 26.64
C GLN A 273 -14.71 -1.97 25.36
N LEU A 274 -13.61 -1.52 24.71
CA LEU A 274 -13.02 -2.17 23.54
C LEU A 274 -12.28 -3.48 23.88
N GLN A 275 -11.84 -3.65 25.13
CA GLN A 275 -11.22 -4.89 25.62
C GLN A 275 -12.24 -5.90 26.19
N GLY A 276 -13.48 -5.48 26.45
CA GLY A 276 -14.45 -6.27 27.23
C GLY A 276 -15.67 -6.84 26.52
N SER A 277 -16.06 -6.45 25.29
CA SER A 277 -17.32 -6.96 24.71
C SER A 277 -17.33 -7.05 23.18
N ALA A 278 -17.65 -8.24 22.68
CA ALA A 278 -17.68 -8.64 21.27
C ALA A 278 -18.84 -8.04 20.44
N ASN A 279 -19.53 -7.00 20.91
CA ASN A 279 -20.63 -6.36 20.20
C ASN A 279 -20.57 -4.84 20.44
N LEU A 280 -20.12 -4.08 19.44
CA LEU A 280 -20.19 -2.62 19.46
C LEU A 280 -21.21 -2.14 18.42
N VAL A 281 -22.27 -1.54 18.93
CA VAL A 281 -23.19 -0.68 18.19
C VAL A 281 -22.40 0.54 17.69
N GLU A 282 -22.64 0.95 16.44
CA GLU A 282 -21.95 2.05 15.77
C GLU A 282 -22.09 3.37 16.53
N LEU A 283 -20.95 3.95 16.94
CA LEU A 283 -20.89 5.36 17.35
C LEU A 283 -21.21 6.25 16.13
N THR A 284 -22.03 7.26 16.33
CA THR A 284 -22.44 8.21 15.29
C THR A 284 -21.27 9.13 14.90
N TYR A 285 -21.37 9.79 13.75
CA TYR A 285 -20.33 10.70 13.23
C TYR A 285 -20.04 11.87 14.20
N GLU A 286 -21.07 12.36 14.89
CA GLU A 286 -21.00 13.47 15.84
C GLU A 286 -20.21 13.10 17.10
N GLU A 287 -20.36 11.85 17.59
CA GLU A 287 -19.63 11.31 18.74
C GLU A 287 -18.12 11.16 18.43
N LYS A 288 -17.77 10.78 17.20
CA LYS A 288 -16.38 10.68 16.73
C LYS A 288 -15.70 12.05 16.61
N ALA A 289 -16.43 13.07 16.15
CA ALA A 289 -15.94 14.45 16.03
C ALA A 289 -15.73 15.13 17.40
N ALA A 290 -16.61 14.84 18.35
CA ALA A 290 -16.54 15.25 19.75
C ALA A 290 -15.27 14.72 20.46
N VAL A 291 -14.98 13.43 20.31
CA VAL A 291 -13.75 12.79 20.85
C VAL A 291 -12.48 13.38 20.25
N TYR A 292 -12.47 13.62 18.93
CA TYR A 292 -11.33 14.22 18.23
C TYR A 292 -11.00 15.65 18.72
N GLN A 293 -12.01 16.51 18.91
CA GLN A 293 -11.82 17.87 19.40
C GLN A 293 -11.30 17.90 20.85
N GLY A 294 -11.76 16.98 21.70
CA GLY A 294 -11.25 16.82 23.07
C GLY A 294 -9.76 16.40 23.10
N VAL A 295 -9.36 15.50 22.21
CA VAL A 295 -7.98 15.00 22.09
C VAL A 295 -7.03 16.06 21.52
N VAL A 296 -7.44 16.81 20.49
CA VAL A 296 -6.65 17.92 19.92
C VAL A 296 -6.46 19.06 20.93
N GLN A 297 -7.51 19.42 21.68
CA GLN A 297 -7.40 20.45 22.70
C GLN A 297 -6.49 20.00 23.85
N PHE A 298 -6.57 18.73 24.29
CA PHE A 298 -5.71 18.12 25.31
C PHE A 298 -4.21 18.11 24.92
N LEU A 299 -3.90 17.85 23.64
CA LEU A 299 -2.52 17.80 23.14
C LEU A 299 -1.86 19.17 22.99
N ASN A 300 -2.66 20.23 22.81
CA ASN A 300 -2.17 21.61 22.79
C ASN A 300 -1.80 22.15 24.19
N ILE A 301 -2.06 21.39 25.26
CA ILE A 301 -1.82 21.79 26.66
C ILE A 301 -0.52 21.17 27.24
N LEU A 302 0.10 20.18 26.60
CA LEU A 302 1.26 19.46 27.12
C LEU A 302 2.59 20.21 26.90
N PRO A 303 3.46 20.36 27.93
CA PRO A 303 4.79 20.94 27.75
C PRO A 303 5.75 19.96 27.05
N ARG A 304 6.53 20.45 26.08
CA ARG A 304 7.63 19.68 25.48
C ARG A 304 8.80 19.62 26.46
N ARG A 305 8.95 18.53 27.25
CA ARG A 305 10.21 17.74 27.44
C ARG A 305 10.26 16.82 28.69
N THR A 306 10.76 15.59 28.42
CA THR A 306 11.77 14.78 29.15
C THR A 306 11.42 13.91 30.38
N ASP A 307 10.27 13.25 30.45
CA ASP A 307 10.20 11.99 31.23
C ASP A 307 9.76 10.78 30.36
N LEU A 308 10.29 9.60 30.68
CA LEU A 308 10.11 8.37 29.91
C LEU A 308 8.69 7.79 29.99
N ALA A 309 7.90 8.21 30.98
CA ALA A 309 6.50 7.77 31.15
C ALA A 309 5.54 8.53 30.21
N SER A 310 5.79 9.81 29.94
CA SER A 310 4.97 10.61 29.01
C SER A 310 5.22 10.30 27.53
N ALA A 311 6.38 9.75 27.17
CA ALA A 311 6.73 9.40 25.78
C ALA A 311 5.91 8.21 25.20
N ALA A 312 5.58 7.22 26.02
CA ALA A 312 4.78 6.07 25.59
C ALA A 312 3.31 6.44 25.36
N MET A 313 2.77 7.33 26.21
CA MET A 313 1.40 7.85 26.10
C MET A 313 1.26 8.81 24.91
N LEU A 314 2.25 9.69 24.67
CA LEU A 314 2.28 10.57 23.49
C LEU A 314 2.36 9.79 22.17
N SER A 315 3.11 8.68 22.10
CA SER A 315 3.24 7.87 20.88
C SER A 315 1.93 7.20 20.45
N GLN A 316 1.09 6.81 21.41
CA GLN A 316 -0.23 6.22 21.11
C GLN A 316 -1.26 7.28 20.72
N ILE A 317 -1.20 8.47 21.30
CA ILE A 317 -2.13 9.57 21.00
C ILE A 317 -1.82 10.23 19.63
N TYR A 318 -0.55 10.41 19.27
CA TYR A 318 -0.16 10.93 17.94
C TYR A 318 -0.58 9.99 16.80
N ALA A 319 -0.58 8.67 17.02
CA ALA A 319 -1.02 7.71 16.02
C ALA A 319 -2.53 7.76 15.74
N TYR A 320 -3.34 8.25 16.69
CA TYR A 320 -4.79 8.40 16.54
C TYR A 320 -5.19 9.78 15.99
N LEU A 321 -4.43 10.84 16.30
CA LEU A 321 -4.62 12.18 15.73
C LEU A 321 -4.40 12.25 14.20
N ASP A 322 -3.42 11.52 13.68
CA ASP A 322 -3.09 11.53 12.25
C ASP A 322 -4.25 11.07 11.36
N ILE A 323 -5.20 10.30 11.90
CA ILE A 323 -6.38 9.80 11.16
C ILE A 323 -7.51 10.83 11.14
N ALA A 324 -7.73 11.57 12.24
CA ALA A 324 -8.89 12.45 12.36
C ALA A 324 -8.61 13.91 11.93
N GLN A 325 -7.34 14.31 11.79
CA GLN A 325 -6.94 15.61 11.23
C GLN A 325 -7.11 15.69 9.70
N LEU A 326 -7.18 14.54 9.04
CA LEU A 326 -7.37 14.43 7.60
C LEU A 326 -8.81 14.78 7.17
N SER A 327 -9.81 14.54 8.02
CA SER A 327 -11.23 14.63 7.64
C SER A 327 -11.86 16.03 7.83
N TYR A 328 -11.40 16.84 8.80
CA TYR A 328 -12.01 18.15 9.11
C TYR A 328 -11.47 19.30 8.23
N SER A 329 -10.19 19.24 7.85
CA SER A 329 -9.54 20.29 7.05
C SER A 329 -9.94 20.30 5.57
N ALA A 330 -10.54 19.21 5.09
CA ALA A 330 -10.97 19.06 3.70
C ALA A 330 -12.35 19.67 3.40
N TRP A 331 -13.20 19.92 4.40
CA TRP A 331 -14.62 20.26 4.17
C TRP A 331 -14.96 21.74 4.39
N SER A 332 -14.27 22.47 5.27
CA SER A 332 -14.60 23.89 5.54
C SER A 332 -14.24 24.85 4.39
N SER A 333 -13.47 24.39 3.39
CA SER A 333 -13.09 25.17 2.21
C SER A 333 -14.06 25.03 1.03
N TRP A 334 -15.11 24.20 1.14
CA TRP A 334 -15.98 23.86 0.01
C TRP A 334 -17.40 24.46 0.08
N ALA A 335 -17.84 25.00 1.22
CA ALA A 335 -19.24 25.38 1.44
C ALA A 335 -19.59 26.88 1.19
N ALA A 336 -18.75 27.66 0.50
CA ALA A 336 -19.07 29.03 0.11
C ALA A 336 -19.10 29.18 -1.42
N PRO A 337 -20.25 29.52 -2.04
CA PRO A 337 -20.31 29.80 -3.48
C PRO A 337 -19.43 31.01 -3.82
N GLY A 338 -18.38 30.81 -4.63
CA GLY A 338 -17.51 31.88 -5.14
C GLY A 338 -16.09 31.93 -4.59
N ALA A 339 -15.63 30.95 -3.80
CA ALA A 339 -14.24 30.92 -3.32
C ALA A 339 -13.25 30.57 -4.45
N ALA A 340 -12.14 31.32 -4.51
CA ALA A 340 -11.02 31.11 -5.44
C ALA A 340 -10.40 29.71 -5.33
N ALA A 341 -9.68 29.28 -6.38
CA ALA A 341 -8.96 28.01 -6.46
C ALA A 341 -8.21 27.71 -5.15
N PRO A 342 -8.23 26.44 -4.66
CA PRO A 342 -7.66 26.09 -3.37
C PRO A 342 -6.19 26.51 -3.28
N ASN A 343 -5.80 27.13 -2.16
CA ASN A 343 -4.40 27.34 -1.85
C ASN A 343 -3.76 25.99 -1.51
N TRP A 344 -3.17 25.32 -2.51
CA TRP A 344 -2.51 24.02 -2.40
C TRP A 344 -1.32 23.98 -1.42
N ALA A 345 -0.92 25.12 -0.84
CA ALA A 345 0.03 25.18 0.26
C ALA A 345 -0.54 24.70 1.61
N ALA A 346 -1.87 24.52 1.74
CA ALA A 346 -2.50 24.07 2.99
C ALA A 346 -2.54 22.52 3.16
N LEU A 347 -1.99 21.75 2.22
CA LEU A 347 -1.85 20.30 2.27
C LEU A 347 -0.81 19.86 3.32
N THR A 348 -1.18 19.92 4.59
CA THR A 348 -0.31 19.52 5.71
C THR A 348 -0.28 18.00 5.86
N LEU A 349 0.67 17.34 5.20
CA LEU A 349 1.26 16.12 5.78
C LEU A 349 1.85 16.53 7.14
N THR A 350 1.33 16.04 8.25
CA THR A 350 1.81 16.42 9.58
C THR A 350 3.26 15.96 9.78
N GLY A 351 4.14 16.87 10.22
CA GLY A 351 5.57 16.64 10.47
C GLY A 351 6.51 16.97 9.29
N ASN A 352 7.77 16.52 9.40
CA ASN A 352 8.89 16.81 8.47
C ASN A 352 8.58 16.63 6.97
N GLN A 353 7.52 15.91 6.59
CA GLN A 353 7.15 15.66 5.19
C GLN A 353 6.29 16.77 4.58
N GLY A 354 5.42 17.42 5.37
CA GLY A 354 4.65 18.59 4.93
C GLY A 354 5.55 19.81 4.73
N ASP A 355 6.53 20.00 5.62
CA ASP A 355 7.54 21.05 5.49
C ASP A 355 8.45 20.82 4.28
N LYS A 356 8.85 19.57 4.01
CA LYS A 356 9.61 19.20 2.80
C LYS A 356 8.81 19.42 1.53
N LEU A 357 7.51 19.15 1.54
CA LEU A 357 6.63 19.36 0.40
C LEU A 357 6.38 20.84 0.12
N ALA A 358 6.06 21.63 1.15
CA ALA A 358 5.91 23.08 1.02
C ALA A 358 7.23 23.71 0.57
N ALA A 359 8.36 23.23 1.08
CA ALA A 359 9.68 23.60 0.59
C ALA A 359 9.88 23.20 -0.87
N SER A 360 9.61 21.95 -1.28
CA SER A 360 9.72 21.50 -2.68
C SER A 360 8.86 22.31 -3.64
N LEU A 361 7.61 22.60 -3.28
CA LEU A 361 6.68 23.38 -4.12
C LEU A 361 7.08 24.85 -4.19
N SER A 362 7.52 25.43 -3.06
CA SER A 362 8.06 26.79 -3.01
C SER A 362 9.33 26.92 -3.84
N ILE A 363 10.28 26.00 -3.67
CA ILE A 363 11.53 25.87 -4.44
C ILE A 363 11.21 25.71 -5.93
N PHE A 364 10.28 24.82 -6.28
CA PHE A 364 9.82 24.62 -7.65
C PHE A 364 9.28 25.91 -8.25
N ASN A 365 8.31 26.57 -7.59
CA ASN A 365 7.70 27.80 -8.11
C ASN A 365 8.73 28.93 -8.27
N THR A 366 9.64 29.10 -7.30
CA THR A 366 10.71 30.11 -7.36
C THR A 366 11.70 29.84 -8.50
N HIS A 367 12.16 28.60 -8.65
CA HIS A 367 13.12 28.25 -9.69
C HIS A 367 12.49 28.20 -11.08
N ARG A 368 11.26 27.68 -11.21
CA ARG A 368 10.48 27.69 -12.45
C ARG A 368 10.24 29.11 -12.95
N ALA A 369 9.87 30.04 -12.06
CA ALA A 369 9.72 31.46 -12.43
C ALA A 369 11.03 32.08 -12.94
N THR A 370 12.17 31.60 -12.47
CA THR A 370 13.49 32.04 -12.96
C THR A 370 13.80 31.45 -14.33
N LEU A 371 13.53 30.15 -14.53
CA LEU A 371 13.79 29.43 -15.78
C LEU A 371 12.87 29.88 -16.92
N LEU A 372 11.62 30.22 -16.62
CA LEU A 372 10.61 30.63 -17.61
C LEU A 372 10.48 32.15 -17.78
N ARG A 373 11.39 32.93 -17.19
CA ARG A 373 11.33 34.40 -17.23
C ARG A 373 11.36 34.91 -18.68
N GLY A 374 10.35 35.67 -19.08
CA GLY A 374 10.26 36.27 -20.41
C GLY A 374 9.79 35.31 -21.51
N ILE A 375 9.40 34.07 -21.17
CA ILE A 375 8.90 33.08 -22.12
C ILE A 375 7.37 33.10 -22.11
N PRO A 376 6.68 33.48 -23.21
CA PRO A 376 5.24 33.40 -23.29
C PRO A 376 4.78 31.93 -23.27
N GLY A 377 3.64 31.65 -22.65
CA GLY A 377 3.04 30.31 -22.58
C GLY A 377 2.49 29.81 -23.91
N ARG A 378 3.37 29.60 -24.89
CA ARG A 378 3.05 29.16 -26.26
C ARG A 378 3.93 27.97 -26.65
N PRO A 379 3.56 27.21 -27.70
CA PRO A 379 4.46 26.24 -28.32
C PRO A 379 5.76 26.92 -28.71
N VAL A 380 6.86 26.34 -28.25
CA VAL A 380 8.22 26.72 -28.59
C VAL A 380 8.51 26.12 -29.96
N THR A 381 8.36 26.92 -31.01
CA THR A 381 8.43 26.47 -32.40
C THR A 381 9.86 26.24 -32.86
N GLY A 382 10.26 24.97 -32.89
CA GLY A 382 11.41 24.47 -33.64
C GLY A 382 11.25 22.95 -33.74
N ALA A 383 11.17 22.39 -34.95
CA ALA A 383 11.00 20.95 -35.14
C ALA A 383 12.33 20.24 -34.86
N VAL A 384 12.48 19.70 -33.65
CA VAL A 384 13.70 19.03 -33.20
C VAL A 384 13.37 17.66 -32.60
N ASN A 385 14.29 16.71 -32.78
CA ASN A 385 14.18 15.40 -32.16
C ASN A 385 14.55 15.51 -30.69
N HIS A 386 13.59 15.31 -29.79
CA HIS A 386 13.84 15.32 -28.35
C HIS A 386 13.81 13.91 -27.77
N ALA A 387 14.82 13.59 -26.99
CA ALA A 387 14.68 12.65 -25.89
C ALA A 387 13.71 13.21 -24.85
N THR A 388 12.99 12.32 -24.17
CA THR A 388 12.05 12.70 -23.12
C THR A 388 12.47 12.12 -21.78
N TYR A 389 12.15 12.81 -20.69
CA TYR A 389 12.55 12.46 -19.34
C TYR A 389 11.37 11.98 -18.50
N ARG A 390 11.66 11.06 -17.57
CA ARG A 390 10.79 10.73 -16.45
C ARG A 390 11.40 11.24 -15.17
N ILE A 391 10.55 11.79 -14.30
CA ILE A 391 10.94 12.38 -13.03
C ILE A 391 10.47 11.47 -11.90
N TRP A 392 11.35 11.23 -10.93
CA TRP A 392 11.04 10.37 -9.79
C TRP A 392 11.46 10.96 -8.44
N ALA A 393 12.44 11.88 -8.39
CA ALA A 393 12.89 12.45 -7.13
C ALA A 393 12.03 13.64 -6.66
N PRO A 394 11.88 13.84 -5.34
CA PRO A 394 11.00 14.87 -4.76
C PRO A 394 11.47 16.32 -4.99
N PHE A 395 12.70 16.52 -5.47
CA PHE A 395 13.25 17.84 -5.84
C PHE A 395 13.54 17.95 -7.33
N ALA A 396 13.29 16.91 -8.13
CA ALA A 396 13.35 17.01 -9.58
C ALA A 396 11.99 17.48 -10.11
N TRP A 397 11.98 18.27 -11.19
CA TRP A 397 10.73 18.78 -11.74
C TRP A 397 10.79 19.05 -13.25
N PRO A 398 9.63 19.03 -13.93
CA PRO A 398 9.55 19.34 -15.35
C PRO A 398 9.60 20.86 -15.58
N ILE A 399 10.22 21.27 -16.69
CA ILE A 399 10.26 22.67 -17.15
C ILE A 399 9.46 22.84 -18.45
N ALA A 400 9.66 21.96 -19.43
CA ALA A 400 8.96 21.96 -20.72
C ALA A 400 8.63 20.54 -21.18
N LEU A 401 7.59 20.41 -22.00
CA LEU A 401 7.11 19.14 -22.57
C LEU A 401 7.45 19.04 -24.06
N ALA A 402 7.44 17.82 -24.60
CA ALA A 402 7.59 17.59 -26.04
C ALA A 402 6.35 17.99 -26.86
N ASP A 403 5.17 18.10 -26.22
CA ASP A 403 3.95 18.80 -26.69
C ASP A 403 2.99 19.05 -25.49
N GLU A 404 1.82 19.67 -25.69
CA GLU A 404 0.86 20.02 -24.61
C GLU A 404 0.31 18.82 -23.80
N SER A 405 0.52 17.59 -24.27
CA SER A 405 -0.01 16.33 -23.70
C SER A 405 1.05 15.25 -23.43
N GLU A 406 2.30 15.46 -23.84
CA GLU A 406 3.34 14.41 -23.98
C GLU A 406 4.58 14.64 -23.08
N PRO A 407 5.55 13.69 -23.01
CA PRO A 407 6.48 13.62 -21.89
C PRO A 407 7.52 14.75 -21.85
N VAL A 408 8.19 14.86 -20.69
CA VAL A 408 9.05 16.00 -20.31
C VAL A 408 10.24 16.14 -21.25
N ALA A 409 10.35 17.24 -21.98
CA ALA A 409 11.49 17.53 -22.86
C ALA A 409 12.64 18.22 -22.10
N VAL A 410 12.32 18.94 -21.03
CA VAL A 410 13.31 19.64 -20.20
C VAL A 410 13.00 19.41 -18.73
N ALA A 411 13.99 18.91 -17.97
CA ALA A 411 13.88 18.65 -16.54
C ALA A 411 15.00 19.34 -15.78
N SER A 412 14.78 19.62 -14.49
CA SER A 412 15.82 20.16 -13.62
C SER A 412 15.70 19.69 -12.19
N THR A 413 16.80 19.75 -11.45
CA THR A 413 16.87 19.45 -10.02
C THR A 413 17.86 20.38 -9.30
N PRO A 414 17.55 20.87 -8.08
CA PRO A 414 18.50 21.46 -7.17
C PRO A 414 19.09 20.35 -6.29
N LEU A 415 20.41 20.30 -6.19
CA LEU A 415 21.14 19.43 -5.30
C LEU A 415 21.67 20.25 -4.12
N THR A 416 22.06 19.59 -3.03
CA THR A 416 22.60 20.26 -1.84
C THR A 416 23.83 21.14 -2.13
N GLY A 417 24.65 20.77 -3.13
CA GLY A 417 25.82 21.54 -3.57
C GLY A 417 25.67 22.25 -4.92
N GLY A 418 24.75 21.80 -5.79
CA GLY A 418 24.74 22.18 -7.19
C GLY A 418 23.36 22.23 -7.84
N ARG A 419 23.29 22.55 -9.13
CA ARG A 419 22.05 22.58 -9.91
C ARG A 419 22.22 21.79 -11.20
N VAL A 420 21.16 21.15 -11.67
CA VAL A 420 21.19 20.37 -12.91
C VAL A 420 20.03 20.76 -13.81
N VAL A 421 20.32 20.97 -15.10
CA VAL A 421 19.32 21.08 -16.18
C VAL A 421 19.62 19.99 -17.21
N ALA A 422 18.61 19.21 -17.57
CA ALA A 422 18.68 18.21 -18.62
C ALA A 422 17.74 18.57 -19.76
N LEU A 423 18.32 18.69 -20.96
CA LEU A 423 17.67 19.05 -22.21
C LEU A 423 17.56 17.80 -23.08
N GLY A 424 16.37 17.53 -23.62
CA GLY A 424 16.11 16.36 -24.45
C GLY A 424 16.81 16.40 -25.81
N SER A 425 17.33 17.56 -26.19
CA SER A 425 18.11 17.75 -27.40
C SER A 425 19.18 18.82 -27.16
N GLU A 426 20.31 18.62 -27.81
CA GLU A 426 21.43 19.54 -27.94
C GLU A 426 21.20 20.59 -29.04
N VAL A 427 20.28 20.33 -29.97
CA VAL A 427 19.99 21.24 -31.09
C VAL A 427 19.53 22.63 -30.63
N PRO A 428 18.63 22.77 -29.63
CA PRO A 428 18.33 24.06 -29.00
C PRO A 428 19.54 24.84 -28.49
N VAL A 429 20.59 24.14 -28.07
CA VAL A 429 21.82 24.75 -27.53
C VAL A 429 22.76 25.17 -28.67
N TYR A 430 22.68 24.50 -29.83
CA TYR A 430 23.62 24.69 -30.94
C TYR A 430 23.13 25.57 -32.11
N ASN A 431 21.81 25.66 -32.36
CA ASN A 431 21.29 26.23 -33.61
C ASN A 431 20.79 27.69 -33.55
N TYR A 432 20.77 28.39 -32.40
CA TYR A 432 19.97 29.64 -32.28
C TYR A 432 20.63 30.91 -31.70
N LEU A 433 21.90 30.92 -31.30
CA LEU A 433 22.46 32.08 -30.55
C LEU A 433 22.99 33.28 -31.37
N VAL A 434 22.48 33.56 -32.57
CA VAL A 434 22.86 34.79 -33.33
C VAL A 434 21.69 35.55 -34.00
N ALA A 435 20.45 35.05 -33.96
CA ALA A 435 19.31 35.79 -34.53
C ALA A 435 18.68 36.69 -33.46
N ARG A 436 18.49 37.97 -33.79
CA ARG A 436 17.90 39.00 -32.91
C ARG A 436 16.38 38.85 -32.70
N ASP A 437 15.78 37.73 -33.11
CA ASP A 437 14.37 37.42 -32.83
C ASP A 437 14.28 36.49 -31.63
N ALA A 438 13.65 37.00 -30.58
CA ALA A 438 13.51 36.39 -29.27
C ALA A 438 12.57 35.17 -29.29
N ASP A 439 13.07 34.03 -29.78
CA ASP A 439 12.36 32.77 -29.70
C ASP A 439 12.41 32.19 -28.27
N ALA A 440 11.30 31.57 -27.85
CA ALA A 440 11.14 30.99 -26.52
C ALA A 440 12.20 29.93 -26.15
N VAL A 441 12.83 29.29 -27.15
CA VAL A 441 13.94 28.32 -26.97
C VAL A 441 15.17 29.00 -26.38
N ASP A 442 15.58 30.13 -26.97
CA ASP A 442 16.82 30.82 -26.60
C ASP A 442 16.73 31.40 -25.20
N ALA A 443 15.58 31.99 -24.89
CA ALA A 443 15.28 32.46 -23.54
C ALA A 443 15.35 31.31 -22.53
N LEU A 444 14.88 30.10 -22.87
CA LEU A 444 14.94 28.94 -21.97
C LEU A 444 16.38 28.46 -21.74
N VAL A 445 17.19 28.35 -22.79
CA VAL A 445 18.59 27.94 -22.68
C VAL A 445 19.40 28.96 -21.88
N ILE A 446 19.22 30.25 -22.16
CA ILE A 446 19.91 31.34 -21.46
C ILE A 446 19.49 31.42 -19.98
N ASN A 447 18.20 31.30 -19.70
CA ASN A 447 17.70 31.24 -18.31
C ASN A 447 18.23 30.00 -17.59
N SER A 448 18.41 28.88 -18.29
CA SER A 448 19.02 27.66 -17.73
C SER A 448 20.47 27.90 -17.32
N PHE A 449 21.29 28.53 -18.17
CA PHE A 449 22.67 28.90 -17.79
C PHE A 449 22.72 29.92 -16.65
N ARG A 450 21.84 30.92 -16.64
CA ARG A 450 21.71 31.88 -15.52
C ARG A 450 21.33 31.19 -14.21
N TRP A 451 20.42 30.23 -14.28
CA TRP A 451 19.96 29.45 -13.14
C TRP A 451 21.06 28.54 -12.61
N LEU A 452 21.79 27.84 -13.49
CA LEU A 452 22.94 27.00 -13.13
C LEU A 452 24.09 27.82 -12.51
N GLY A 453 24.31 29.04 -13.00
CA GLY A 453 25.29 29.99 -12.46
C GLY A 453 24.81 30.83 -11.28
N TYR A 454 23.74 30.43 -10.58
CA TYR A 454 23.22 31.10 -9.37
C TYR A 454 22.96 32.61 -9.53
N ASN A 455 22.22 33.01 -10.56
CA ASN A 455 21.83 34.41 -10.83
C ASN A 455 22.97 35.38 -11.17
N LEU A 456 24.18 34.88 -11.45
CA LEU A 456 25.25 35.66 -12.08
C LEU A 456 25.64 36.95 -11.33
N THR A 457 25.69 36.93 -9.99
CA THR A 457 26.12 38.09 -9.18
C THR A 457 27.65 38.21 -9.04
N ALA A 458 28.41 37.21 -9.50
CA ALA A 458 29.87 37.23 -9.53
C ALA A 458 30.40 37.73 -10.89
N ARG A 459 31.42 38.60 -10.86
CA ARG A 459 32.01 39.28 -12.03
C ARG A 459 32.56 38.35 -13.12
N THR A 460 32.77 37.04 -12.87
CA THR A 460 33.24 36.08 -13.89
C THR A 460 32.52 34.73 -13.78
N ILE A 461 32.03 34.17 -14.90
CA ILE A 461 31.44 32.83 -15.02
C ILE A 461 32.31 32.01 -15.99
N ARG A 462 32.72 30.81 -15.55
CA ARG A 462 33.56 29.89 -16.32
C ARG A 462 32.77 28.63 -16.62
N ILE A 463 32.65 28.33 -17.92
CA ILE A 463 31.95 27.16 -18.42
C ILE A 463 32.98 26.15 -18.93
N CYS A 464 32.93 24.92 -18.44
CA CYS A 464 33.72 23.82 -18.97
C CYS A 464 32.90 22.95 -19.92
N SER A 465 33.54 22.43 -20.96
CA SER A 465 32.98 21.40 -21.85
C SER A 465 34.11 20.54 -22.40
N GLU A 466 33.84 19.27 -22.71
CA GLU A 466 34.77 18.42 -23.50
C GLU A 466 34.59 18.68 -25.01
N ASP A 467 33.47 19.28 -25.42
CA ASP A 467 33.22 19.72 -26.80
C ASP A 467 33.58 21.21 -26.97
N ALA A 468 34.70 21.46 -27.65
CA ALA A 468 35.21 22.79 -27.96
C ALA A 468 34.46 23.49 -29.11
N SER A 469 33.85 22.73 -30.01
CA SER A 469 33.52 23.20 -31.36
C SER A 469 32.37 24.21 -31.40
N ARG A 470 31.52 24.21 -30.36
CA ARG A 470 30.27 25.01 -30.33
C ARG A 470 30.10 25.89 -29.09
N MET A 471 30.99 25.77 -28.10
CA MET A 471 30.98 26.60 -26.88
C MET A 471 31.21 28.09 -27.16
N ALA A 472 31.95 28.44 -28.22
CA ALA A 472 32.20 29.83 -28.60
C ALA A 472 30.90 30.58 -28.94
N GLN A 473 29.97 29.94 -29.64
CA GLN A 473 28.66 30.53 -30.01
C GLN A 473 27.78 30.73 -28.77
N ILE A 474 27.78 29.76 -27.86
CA ILE A 474 27.04 29.84 -26.61
C ILE A 474 27.55 31.01 -25.76
N VAL A 475 28.87 31.15 -25.63
CA VAL A 475 29.50 32.26 -24.90
C VAL A 475 29.21 33.61 -25.55
N LEU A 476 29.22 33.70 -26.89
CA LEU A 476 28.86 34.93 -27.61
C LEU A 476 27.42 35.36 -27.30
N GLY A 477 26.45 34.43 -27.39
CA GLY A 477 25.06 34.70 -27.06
C GLY A 477 24.83 35.07 -25.59
N LEU A 478 25.48 34.36 -24.66
CA LEU A 478 25.40 34.68 -23.23
C LEU A 478 25.99 36.05 -22.89
N ARG A 479 27.11 36.44 -23.53
CA ARG A 479 27.72 37.78 -23.36
C ARG A 479 26.82 38.89 -23.87
N ALA A 480 26.18 38.69 -25.02
CA ALA A 480 25.24 39.66 -25.59
C ALA A 480 24.05 39.96 -24.65
N GLN A 481 23.72 39.04 -23.74
CA GLN A 481 22.61 39.17 -22.78
C GLN A 481 23.06 39.34 -21.32
N ALA A 482 24.36 39.45 -21.04
CA ALA A 482 24.87 39.59 -19.69
C ALA A 482 24.72 41.05 -19.19
N ALA A 483 24.50 41.24 -17.88
CA ALA A 483 24.53 42.57 -17.28
C ALA A 483 25.93 43.20 -17.41
N ALA A 484 26.00 44.53 -17.50
CA ALA A 484 27.27 45.26 -17.61
C ALA A 484 28.22 44.86 -16.47
N GLY A 485 29.43 44.40 -16.83
CA GLY A 485 30.46 43.99 -15.87
C GLY A 485 30.54 42.49 -15.54
N VAL A 486 29.75 41.63 -16.20
CA VAL A 486 29.86 40.16 -16.09
C VAL A 486 30.74 39.60 -17.21
N ASN A 487 31.82 38.90 -16.84
CA ASN A 487 32.74 38.24 -17.78
C ASN A 487 32.40 36.75 -17.92
N ILE A 488 32.02 36.30 -19.11
CA ILE A 488 31.72 34.88 -19.38
C ILE A 488 32.86 34.28 -20.19
N THR A 489 33.41 33.17 -19.72
CA THR A 489 34.50 32.44 -20.38
C THR A 489 34.13 30.98 -20.50
N ALA A 490 34.57 30.32 -21.57
CA ALA A 490 34.48 28.88 -21.70
C ALA A 490 35.87 28.29 -21.88
N THR A 491 36.09 27.11 -21.32
CA THR A 491 37.34 26.38 -21.40
C THR A 491 37.03 24.94 -21.80
N THR A 492 37.69 24.49 -22.87
CA THR A 492 37.65 23.08 -23.22
C THR A 492 38.53 22.30 -22.25
N ILE A 493 37.99 21.24 -21.65
CA ILE A 493 38.69 20.38 -20.72
C ILE A 493 38.50 18.91 -21.10
N SER A 494 39.41 18.04 -20.66
CA SER A 494 39.08 16.62 -20.51
C SER A 494 38.28 16.44 -19.21
N LEU A 495 37.20 15.64 -19.22
CA LEU A 495 36.47 15.30 -17.99
C LEU A 495 37.36 14.61 -16.94
N ASP A 496 38.43 13.92 -17.35
CA ASP A 496 39.37 13.31 -16.41
C ASP A 496 40.15 14.38 -15.61
N SER A 497 40.21 15.62 -16.10
CA SER A 497 40.84 16.77 -15.46
C SER A 497 39.85 17.69 -14.75
N LEU A 498 38.57 17.30 -14.62
CA LEU A 498 37.49 18.15 -14.09
C LEU A 498 37.79 18.71 -12.69
N ASN A 499 38.45 17.94 -11.82
CA ASN A 499 38.78 18.40 -10.47
C ASN A 499 39.80 19.55 -10.44
N ALA A 500 40.67 19.64 -11.45
CA ALA A 500 41.63 20.74 -11.61
C ALA A 500 41.04 21.89 -12.44
N ALA A 501 39.88 21.68 -13.05
CA ALA A 501 39.22 22.67 -13.89
C ALA A 501 38.55 23.76 -13.05
N ASN A 502 38.80 25.01 -13.42
CA ASN A 502 38.32 26.17 -12.69
C ASN A 502 37.02 26.69 -13.31
N CYS A 503 35.93 25.94 -13.19
CA CYS A 503 34.61 26.31 -13.75
C CYS A 503 33.45 26.16 -12.79
N GLU A 504 32.47 27.05 -12.93
CA GLU A 504 31.20 27.01 -12.19
C GLU A 504 30.19 26.11 -12.88
N ILE A 505 30.18 26.10 -14.22
CA ILE A 505 29.21 25.34 -15.01
C ILE A 505 29.94 24.30 -15.85
N LEU A 506 29.49 23.06 -15.81
CA LEU A 506 29.89 22.01 -16.72
C LEU A 506 28.77 21.77 -17.73
N PHE A 507 29.09 21.84 -19.01
CA PHE A 507 28.20 21.45 -20.11
C PHE A 507 28.68 20.10 -20.67
N ILE A 508 27.75 19.16 -20.78
CA ILE A 508 28.02 17.82 -21.32
C ILE A 508 27.03 17.54 -22.44
N ASP A 509 27.56 17.33 -23.63
CA ASP A 509 26.85 16.69 -24.72
C ASP A 509 26.78 15.18 -24.47
N LEU A 510 25.62 14.56 -24.74
CA LEU A 510 25.40 13.13 -24.63
C LEU A 510 26.20 12.28 -25.64
N ASN A 511 27.06 12.87 -26.48
CA ASN A 511 28.08 12.14 -27.25
C ASN A 511 29.39 11.88 -26.48
N VAL A 512 29.54 12.40 -25.26
CA VAL A 512 30.74 12.20 -24.44
C VAL A 512 30.77 10.80 -23.81
N ASN A 513 31.94 10.16 -23.83
CA ASN A 513 32.14 8.85 -23.20
C ASN A 513 32.13 8.99 -21.66
N LEU A 514 31.08 8.47 -21.01
CA LEU A 514 30.90 8.49 -19.56
C LEU A 514 31.21 7.13 -18.94
N THR A 515 32.47 6.91 -18.58
CA THR A 515 32.87 5.75 -17.76
C THR A 515 32.37 5.91 -16.31
N PRO A 516 32.25 4.84 -15.51
CA PRO A 516 31.90 4.93 -14.09
C PRO A 516 32.77 5.93 -13.30
N ASN A 517 34.06 6.03 -13.62
CA ASN A 517 34.97 6.99 -12.99
C ASN A 517 34.61 8.44 -13.34
N ARG A 518 34.34 8.74 -14.62
CA ARG A 518 33.93 10.07 -15.07
C ARG A 518 32.59 10.50 -14.48
N ILE A 519 31.64 9.56 -14.35
CA ILE A 519 30.38 9.79 -13.65
C ILE A 519 30.64 10.23 -12.19
N ASN A 520 31.56 9.55 -11.49
CA ASN A 520 31.91 9.92 -10.12
C ASN A 520 32.59 11.30 -10.03
N LEU A 521 33.43 11.66 -11.00
CA LEU A 521 34.04 13.00 -11.06
C LEU A 521 32.97 14.09 -11.21
N ILE A 522 31.99 13.90 -12.10
CA ILE A 522 30.88 14.84 -12.29
C ILE A 522 30.02 14.94 -11.02
N LYS A 523 29.74 13.81 -10.35
CA LYS A 523 29.02 13.79 -9.08
C LYS A 523 29.78 14.56 -7.99
N ASN A 524 31.10 14.40 -7.91
CA ASN A 524 31.93 15.13 -6.96
C ASN A 524 31.96 16.64 -7.26
N PHE A 525 32.05 17.01 -8.53
CA PHE A 525 31.92 18.40 -8.96
C PHE A 525 30.60 19.01 -8.48
N LEU A 526 29.47 18.33 -8.69
CA LEU A 526 28.16 18.80 -8.26
C LEU A 526 27.92 18.83 -6.74
N ARG A 527 28.73 18.10 -5.96
CA ARG A 527 28.69 18.17 -4.49
C ARG A 527 29.35 19.44 -3.96
N ALA A 528 30.24 20.08 -4.72
CA ALA A 528 30.83 21.35 -4.35
C ALA A 528 29.81 22.48 -4.50
N SER A 529 29.85 23.46 -3.58
CA SER A 529 28.92 24.60 -3.59
C SER A 529 29.04 25.43 -4.87
N ASN A 530 27.89 25.94 -5.34
CA ASN A 530 27.77 26.85 -6.49
C ASN A 530 28.20 26.22 -7.83
N LYS A 531 28.05 24.90 -8.00
CA LYS A 531 28.30 24.23 -9.29
C LYS A 531 27.01 23.97 -10.06
N GLY A 532 27.09 24.03 -11.39
CA GLY A 532 25.98 23.77 -12.30
C GLY A 532 26.35 22.72 -13.34
N LEU A 533 25.43 21.81 -13.66
CA LEU A 533 25.55 20.87 -14.76
C LEU A 533 24.42 21.09 -15.76
N MET A 534 24.77 21.28 -17.03
CA MET A 534 23.83 21.17 -18.13
C MET A 534 24.17 19.91 -18.92
N VAL A 535 23.16 19.07 -19.14
CA VAL A 535 23.25 17.87 -19.98
C VAL A 535 22.31 18.04 -21.16
N ALA A 536 22.81 17.85 -22.39
CA ALA A 536 22.00 17.97 -23.60
C ALA A 536 22.34 16.87 -24.61
N GLY A 537 21.34 16.32 -25.31
CA GLY A 537 21.54 15.35 -26.41
C GLY A 537 20.62 14.12 -26.41
N PHE A 538 20.91 13.13 -27.26
CA PHE A 538 20.03 12.00 -27.56
C PHE A 538 20.20 10.79 -26.60
N THR A 539 19.42 10.69 -25.52
CA THR A 539 19.41 9.47 -24.68
C THR A 539 18.83 8.24 -25.40
N TRP A 540 18.15 8.41 -26.54
CA TRP A 540 17.58 7.34 -27.36
C TRP A 540 18.59 6.67 -28.33
N TYR A 541 19.70 7.34 -28.68
CA TYR A 541 20.61 6.86 -29.73
C TYR A 541 21.32 5.52 -29.42
N PRO A 542 21.79 5.25 -28.18
CA PRO A 542 22.31 3.93 -27.81
C PRO A 542 21.26 2.81 -27.95
N TRP A 543 19.98 3.15 -27.78
CA TRP A 543 18.85 2.22 -27.87
C TRP A 543 18.50 1.85 -29.32
N TYR A 544 18.66 2.79 -30.25
CA TYR A 544 18.57 2.51 -31.70
C TYR A 544 19.58 1.44 -32.16
N LYS A 545 20.69 1.26 -31.42
CA LYS A 545 21.70 0.23 -31.69
C LYS A 545 21.49 -1.10 -30.95
N GLY A 546 20.47 -1.24 -30.07
CA GLY A 546 20.23 -2.47 -29.31
C GLY A 546 18.99 -2.45 -28.38
N PRO A 547 17.82 -2.94 -28.83
CA PRO A 547 16.52 -2.78 -28.14
C PRO A 547 16.27 -3.69 -26.92
N SER A 548 17.24 -4.50 -26.47
CA SER A 548 17.03 -5.53 -25.44
C SER A 548 17.59 -5.19 -24.04
N THR A 549 18.07 -3.97 -23.80
CA THR A 549 18.79 -3.63 -22.56
C THR A 549 18.01 -2.69 -21.65
N ASN A 550 17.99 -2.95 -20.34
CA ASN A 550 17.32 -2.08 -19.36
C ASN A 550 17.98 -0.68 -19.39
N PRO A 551 17.24 0.37 -19.79
CA PRO A 551 17.77 1.71 -20.04
C PRO A 551 18.38 2.38 -18.80
N LEU A 552 18.01 1.96 -17.59
CA LEU A 552 18.60 2.45 -16.35
C LEU A 552 20.01 1.90 -16.10
N THR A 553 20.28 0.70 -16.61
CA THR A 553 21.50 -0.07 -16.34
C THR A 553 22.50 -0.07 -17.49
N SER A 554 22.03 0.11 -18.73
CA SER A 554 22.86 0.00 -19.94
C SER A 554 23.34 1.34 -20.49
N ALA A 555 22.58 2.43 -20.30
CA ALA A 555 22.98 3.76 -20.76
C ALA A 555 23.79 4.50 -19.68
N PRO A 556 25.08 4.80 -19.89
CA PRO A 556 25.92 5.49 -18.90
C PRO A 556 25.35 6.85 -18.48
N HIS A 557 24.61 7.49 -19.38
CA HIS A 557 24.03 8.81 -19.20
C HIS A 557 22.83 8.76 -18.27
N ASN A 558 22.02 7.69 -18.38
CA ASN A 558 20.98 7.43 -17.39
C ASN A 558 21.59 7.12 -16.02
N LYS A 559 22.76 6.48 -15.91
CA LYS A 559 23.44 6.32 -14.59
C LYS A 559 23.87 7.64 -13.95
N LEU A 560 24.17 8.66 -14.76
CA LEU A 560 24.47 10.00 -14.27
C LEU A 560 23.19 10.74 -13.85
N LEU A 561 22.20 10.81 -14.75
CA LEU A 561 20.96 11.56 -14.53
C LEU A 561 20.05 10.92 -13.49
N TYR A 562 20.08 9.59 -13.38
CA TYR A 562 19.24 8.85 -12.44
C TYR A 562 19.44 9.35 -11.02
N ASP A 563 20.68 9.45 -10.54
CA ASP A 563 21.01 10.00 -9.21
C ASP A 563 20.58 11.46 -9.02
N MET A 564 20.27 12.18 -10.11
CA MET A 564 19.79 13.56 -10.11
C MET A 564 18.25 13.64 -10.11
N GLY A 565 17.57 12.49 -10.18
CA GLY A 565 16.12 12.40 -9.98
C GLY A 565 15.28 12.32 -11.24
N PHE A 566 15.91 12.15 -12.40
CA PHE A 566 15.24 11.92 -13.67
C PHE A 566 16.06 11.01 -14.59
N TRP A 567 15.42 10.37 -15.56
CA TRP A 567 16.11 9.53 -16.54
C TRP A 567 15.50 9.68 -17.92
N GLY A 568 16.32 9.50 -18.96
CA GLY A 568 15.89 9.60 -20.35
C GLY A 568 15.21 8.32 -20.83
N LEU A 569 14.06 8.49 -21.48
CA LEU A 569 13.30 7.43 -22.11
C LEU A 569 13.91 6.99 -23.44
N PRO A 570 13.68 5.72 -23.85
CA PRO A 570 14.20 5.19 -25.12
C PRO A 570 13.44 5.69 -26.36
N PHE A 571 12.51 6.64 -26.20
CA PHE A 571 11.67 7.15 -27.27
C PHE A 571 12.16 8.54 -27.69
N TYR A 572 12.32 8.73 -29.01
CA TYR A 572 12.46 10.06 -29.59
C TYR A 572 11.08 10.56 -30.02
N ARG A 573 10.83 11.86 -29.83
CA ARG A 573 9.66 12.55 -30.37
C ARG A 573 10.11 13.64 -31.32
N TRP A 574 9.41 13.74 -32.45
CA TRP A 574 9.58 14.82 -33.41
C TRP A 574 8.43 15.81 -33.22
N GLY A 575 8.74 17.05 -32.87
CA GLY A 575 7.72 18.07 -32.63
C GLY A 575 8.27 19.30 -31.90
N PRO A 576 7.47 20.37 -31.81
CA PRO A 576 7.83 21.58 -31.06
C PRO A 576 7.76 21.33 -29.56
N MET A 577 8.71 21.84 -28.77
CA MET A 577 8.54 21.82 -27.31
C MET A 577 7.36 22.71 -26.91
N ALA A 578 6.60 22.35 -25.89
CA ALA A 578 5.57 23.22 -25.33
C ALA A 578 5.94 23.59 -23.89
N VAL A 579 5.92 24.90 -23.60
CA VAL A 579 5.81 25.39 -22.22
C VAL A 579 4.32 25.59 -21.96
N PRO A 580 3.68 24.79 -21.10
CA PRO A 580 2.26 24.93 -20.83
C PRO A 580 1.93 26.37 -20.42
N ALA A 581 0.94 26.98 -21.08
CA ALA A 581 0.45 28.28 -20.68
C ALA A 581 0.00 28.20 -19.22
N ALA A 582 0.28 29.23 -18.42
CA ALA A 582 -0.25 29.32 -17.06
C ALA A 582 -1.79 29.23 -16.99
N THR A 583 -2.46 29.34 -18.15
CA THR A 583 -3.91 29.37 -18.33
C THR A 583 -4.51 28.12 -19.00
N SER A 584 -3.74 27.21 -19.62
CA SER A 584 -4.31 26.04 -20.34
C SER A 584 -4.43 24.78 -19.47
N LEU A 585 -3.75 24.76 -18.33
CA LEU A 585 -4.01 23.84 -17.22
C LEU A 585 -4.24 24.71 -15.99
N ASN A 586 -5.47 24.74 -15.49
CA ASN A 586 -5.82 25.43 -14.26
C ASN A 586 -4.87 24.95 -13.14
N ASP A 587 -3.96 25.84 -12.71
CA ASP A 587 -2.98 25.64 -11.64
C ASP A 587 -1.67 24.87 -11.98
N PRO A 588 -0.50 25.54 -12.00
CA PRO A 588 0.82 24.91 -12.12
C PRO A 588 1.11 23.83 -11.08
N THR A 589 0.43 23.89 -9.92
CA THR A 589 0.53 22.88 -8.87
C THR A 589 -0.09 21.57 -9.31
N VAL A 590 -1.27 21.59 -9.94
CA VAL A 590 -1.94 20.39 -10.47
C VAL A 590 -1.08 19.72 -11.54
N TRP A 591 -0.42 20.51 -12.38
CA TRP A 591 0.54 20.00 -13.36
C TRP A 591 1.77 19.34 -12.72
N TRP A 592 2.37 19.98 -11.70
CA TRP A 592 3.48 19.38 -10.95
C TRP A 592 3.08 18.07 -10.29
N ILE A 593 1.88 18.00 -9.70
CA ILE A 593 1.31 16.80 -9.07
C ILE A 593 1.16 15.66 -10.07
N GLN A 594 0.56 15.93 -11.24
CA GLN A 594 0.31 14.92 -12.27
C GLN A 594 1.58 14.30 -12.86
N GLN A 595 2.68 15.06 -12.91
CA GLN A 595 3.97 14.62 -13.44
C GLN A 595 4.87 13.95 -12.38
N ASN A 596 4.51 14.06 -11.09
CA ASN A 596 5.26 13.47 -9.98
C ASN A 596 4.51 12.26 -9.39
N ALA A 597 4.83 11.06 -9.89
CA ALA A 597 4.23 9.79 -9.43
C ALA A 597 4.35 9.54 -7.92
N TRP A 598 5.45 10.02 -7.34
CA TRP A 598 5.69 10.01 -5.90
C TRP A 598 4.61 10.77 -5.10
N TYR A 599 4.26 11.96 -5.56
CA TYR A 599 3.30 12.81 -4.87
C TYR A 599 1.88 12.24 -4.97
N LEU A 600 1.51 11.71 -6.15
CA LEU A 600 0.25 10.99 -6.34
C LEU A 600 0.13 9.79 -5.38
N THR A 601 1.21 9.05 -5.17
CA THR A 601 1.25 7.92 -4.22
C THR A 601 0.90 8.38 -2.80
N MET A 602 1.52 9.47 -2.34
CA MET A 602 1.31 10.00 -0.98
C MET A 602 -0.08 10.61 -0.79
N GLN A 603 -0.62 11.31 -1.81
CA GLN A 603 -1.99 11.84 -1.77
C GLN A 603 -3.03 10.72 -1.69
N LEU A 604 -2.89 9.64 -2.47
CA LEU A 604 -3.86 8.56 -2.46
C LEU A 604 -3.84 7.74 -1.16
N LEU A 605 -2.65 7.56 -0.57
CA LEU A 605 -2.55 7.02 0.79
C LEU A 605 -3.26 7.96 1.76
N ARG A 606 -3.04 9.27 1.66
CA ARG A 606 -3.72 10.28 2.47
C ARG A 606 -5.24 10.22 2.31
N GLU A 607 -5.76 10.14 1.09
CA GLU A 607 -7.19 10.01 0.76
C GLU A 607 -7.81 8.78 1.39
N LYS A 608 -7.21 7.63 1.18
CA LYS A 608 -7.64 6.38 1.80
C LYS A 608 -7.64 6.44 3.33
N TYR A 609 -6.70 7.19 3.91
CA TYR A 609 -6.59 7.38 5.35
C TYR A 609 -7.29 8.66 5.85
N GLY A 610 -8.12 9.32 5.02
CA GLY A 610 -9.04 10.38 5.44
C GLY A 610 -8.94 11.73 4.70
N GLY A 611 -8.16 11.84 3.62
CA GLY A 611 -7.93 13.09 2.86
C GLY A 611 -8.92 13.35 1.71
N PRO A 612 -8.91 14.55 1.09
CA PRO A 612 -9.83 14.92 0.00
C PRO A 612 -9.54 14.15 -1.31
N ALA A 613 -10.59 13.65 -1.96
CA ALA A 613 -10.52 12.74 -3.11
C ALA A 613 -9.89 13.33 -4.38
N PHE A 614 -9.06 12.53 -5.07
CA PHE A 614 -8.47 12.82 -6.38
C PHE A 614 -9.41 12.41 -7.52
N TYR A 615 -9.73 13.33 -8.42
CA TYR A 615 -10.56 13.07 -9.60
C TYR A 615 -9.72 12.51 -10.77
N GLY A 616 -9.83 11.21 -11.05
CA GLY A 616 -9.26 10.56 -12.24
C GLY A 616 -8.62 9.21 -11.96
N TYR A 617 -9.41 8.15 -11.82
CA TYR A 617 -8.96 6.87 -11.27
C TYR A 617 -8.09 6.02 -12.22
N SER A 618 -8.49 5.87 -13.49
CA SER A 618 -7.83 4.95 -14.43
C SER A 618 -6.43 5.40 -14.88
N THR A 619 -6.26 6.70 -15.20
CA THR A 619 -4.97 7.28 -15.60
C THR A 619 -3.98 7.31 -14.44
N THR A 620 -4.47 7.51 -13.22
CA THR A 620 -3.63 7.56 -12.01
C THR A 620 -3.12 6.18 -11.63
N ILE A 621 -3.98 5.16 -11.63
CA ILE A 621 -3.59 3.75 -11.41
C ILE A 621 -2.53 3.33 -12.43
N ALA A 622 -2.71 3.64 -13.72
CA ALA A 622 -1.74 3.31 -14.76
C ALA A 622 -0.35 3.95 -14.51
N ARG A 623 -0.31 5.22 -14.09
CA ARG A 623 0.94 5.93 -13.77
C ARG A 623 1.64 5.35 -12.54
N LEU A 624 0.88 5.01 -11.49
CA LEU A 624 1.43 4.40 -10.26
C LEU A 624 1.97 3.01 -10.50
N LYS A 625 1.25 2.20 -11.29
CA LYS A 625 1.70 0.87 -11.69
C LYS A 625 3.03 0.92 -12.39
N LEU A 626 3.16 1.80 -13.40
CA LEU A 626 4.43 2.00 -14.10
C LEU A 626 5.55 2.47 -13.16
N PHE A 627 5.26 3.38 -12.22
CA PHE A 627 6.24 3.84 -11.23
C PHE A 627 6.71 2.69 -10.33
N ILE A 628 5.80 1.95 -9.72
CA ILE A 628 6.11 0.88 -8.77
C ILE A 628 6.84 -0.29 -9.46
N GLN A 629 6.46 -0.62 -10.69
CA GLN A 629 7.15 -1.65 -11.49
C GLN A 629 8.61 -1.28 -11.82
N GLN A 630 8.94 0.02 -11.82
CA GLN A 630 10.29 0.51 -12.12
C GLN A 630 11.15 0.69 -10.86
N LEU A 631 10.58 0.53 -9.66
CA LEU A 631 11.34 0.64 -8.41
C LEU A 631 12.22 -0.61 -8.22
N PRO A 632 13.54 -0.43 -8.05
CA PRO A 632 14.40 -1.53 -7.66
C PRO A 632 14.11 -1.96 -6.21
N ALA A 633 14.64 -3.09 -5.77
CA ALA A 633 14.57 -3.50 -4.37
C ALA A 633 15.31 -2.47 -3.46
N ARG A 634 14.92 -2.29 -2.19
CA ARG A 634 15.59 -1.38 -1.23
C ARG A 634 17.07 -1.67 -1.05
N THR A 635 17.46 -2.93 -1.22
CA THR A 635 18.85 -3.38 -1.14
C THR A 635 19.68 -2.94 -2.34
N ASP A 636 19.05 -2.48 -3.43
CA ASP A 636 19.75 -1.91 -4.57
C ASP A 636 20.43 -0.59 -4.14
N PRO A 637 21.75 -0.43 -4.36
CA PRO A 637 22.45 0.82 -4.06
C PRO A 637 21.79 2.04 -4.70
N ALA A 638 21.16 1.87 -5.86
CA ALA A 638 20.41 2.90 -6.54
C ALA A 638 19.21 3.34 -5.72
N PHE A 639 18.48 2.41 -5.06
CA PHE A 639 17.36 2.70 -4.17
C PHE A 639 17.78 3.48 -2.91
N ALA A 640 18.91 3.10 -2.31
CA ALA A 640 19.47 3.81 -1.16
C ALA A 640 19.90 5.24 -1.54
N ALA A 641 20.50 5.42 -2.72
CA ALA A 641 20.83 6.73 -3.28
C ALA A 641 19.59 7.61 -3.54
N MET A 642 18.41 7.01 -3.71
CA MET A 642 17.14 7.74 -3.84
C MET A 642 16.65 8.41 -2.54
N GLY A 643 17.21 8.04 -1.38
CA GLY A 643 16.70 8.52 -0.09
C GLY A 643 15.28 8.04 0.24
N LEU A 644 14.75 7.06 -0.52
CA LEU A 644 13.37 6.56 -0.38
C LEU A 644 13.24 5.48 0.71
N GLY A 645 14.34 4.87 1.16
CA GLY A 645 14.37 3.79 2.16
C GLY A 645 13.59 4.08 3.44
N PRO A 646 13.85 5.20 4.15
CA PRO A 646 13.12 5.58 5.35
C PRO A 646 11.63 5.83 5.10
N MET A 647 11.25 6.28 3.89
CA MET A 647 9.87 6.60 3.57
C MET A 647 9.04 5.39 3.12
N PHE A 648 9.60 4.46 2.34
CA PHE A 648 8.93 3.17 2.12
C PHE A 648 8.73 2.45 3.46
N ALA A 649 9.74 2.47 4.34
CA ALA A 649 9.58 1.96 5.69
C ALA A 649 8.44 2.67 6.46
N SER A 650 8.28 3.99 6.30
CA SER A 650 7.18 4.77 6.89
C SER A 650 5.80 4.40 6.33
N VAL A 651 5.69 4.29 5.00
CA VAL A 651 4.46 3.88 4.29
C VAL A 651 4.06 2.47 4.69
N PHE A 652 5.00 1.51 4.65
CA PHE A 652 4.75 0.14 5.11
C PHE A 652 4.40 0.08 6.61
N THR A 653 4.94 0.97 7.44
CA THR A 653 4.61 1.05 8.87
C THR A 653 3.21 1.65 9.11
N ALA A 654 2.82 2.68 8.37
CA ALA A 654 1.48 3.27 8.44
C ALA A 654 0.39 2.30 7.97
N ARG A 655 0.67 1.53 6.90
CA ARG A 655 -0.22 0.48 6.36
C ARG A 655 -0.55 -0.63 7.38
N ARG A 656 0.33 -0.88 8.36
CA ARG A 656 0.14 -1.92 9.39
C ARG A 656 -0.96 -1.59 10.41
N LYS A 657 -1.47 -0.34 10.47
CA LYS A 657 -2.36 0.13 11.53
C LYS A 657 -3.86 0.24 11.17
N ASN A 658 -4.26 0.22 9.89
CA ASN A 658 -5.67 0.44 9.47
C ASN A 658 -6.35 -0.83 8.88
N ARG A 659 -7.54 -1.19 9.41
CA ARG A 659 -8.07 -2.57 9.46
C ARG A 659 -9.24 -2.96 8.51
N ASN A 660 -9.72 -2.12 7.57
CA ASN A 660 -11.02 -2.40 6.92
C ASN A 660 -11.03 -2.88 5.46
N LEU A 661 -9.88 -3.07 4.79
CA LEU A 661 -9.87 -3.61 3.41
C LEU A 661 -9.50 -5.11 3.40
N THR A 662 -10.46 -5.95 2.99
CA THR A 662 -10.30 -7.39 2.78
C THR A 662 -10.64 -7.79 1.35
N LEU A 663 -9.81 -8.62 0.73
CA LEU A 663 -10.13 -9.34 -0.52
C LEU A 663 -10.68 -10.71 -0.11
N ALA A 664 -11.95 -10.85 0.30
CA ALA A 664 -12.44 -12.09 0.92
C ALA A 664 -13.38 -12.88 0.01
N GLY A 665 -13.04 -14.15 -0.28
CA GLY A 665 -13.93 -15.06 -1.02
C GLY A 665 -14.29 -14.55 -2.43
N ASP A 666 -15.58 -14.44 -2.74
CA ASP A 666 -16.10 -13.92 -4.01
C ASP A 666 -15.93 -12.39 -4.18
N ALA A 667 -15.40 -11.69 -3.17
CA ALA A 667 -15.13 -10.25 -3.24
C ALA A 667 -13.89 -9.97 -4.09
N VAL A 668 -14.11 -9.72 -5.38
CA VAL A 668 -13.11 -9.23 -6.33
C VAL A 668 -12.94 -7.71 -6.23
N MET A 669 -11.70 -7.24 -6.27
CA MET A 669 -11.41 -5.83 -6.49
C MET A 669 -11.47 -5.54 -7.99
N ASP A 670 -12.54 -4.91 -8.46
CA ASP A 670 -12.65 -4.41 -9.84
C ASP A 670 -11.84 -3.12 -10.00
N LEU A 671 -10.81 -3.14 -10.85
CA LEU A 671 -9.90 -2.01 -11.01
C LEU A 671 -10.52 -0.82 -11.77
N THR A 672 -11.68 -1.00 -12.40
CA THR A 672 -12.41 0.10 -13.04
C THR A 672 -13.17 0.97 -12.04
N THR A 673 -13.51 0.40 -10.89
CA THR A 673 -14.30 1.04 -9.83
C THR A 673 -13.55 1.16 -8.50
N ALA A 674 -12.43 0.45 -8.33
CA ALA A 674 -11.64 0.47 -7.11
C ALA A 674 -11.06 1.85 -6.81
N HIS A 675 -11.12 2.23 -5.54
CA HIS A 675 -10.43 3.41 -5.06
C HIS A 675 -8.91 3.25 -5.26
N PRO A 676 -8.17 4.22 -5.83
CA PRO A 676 -6.75 4.04 -6.13
C PRO A 676 -5.88 3.79 -4.90
N GLY A 677 -6.28 4.28 -3.72
CA GLY A 677 -5.61 3.95 -2.47
C GLY A 677 -5.80 2.48 -2.04
N ASP A 678 -6.92 1.86 -2.40
CA ASP A 678 -7.16 0.42 -2.18
C ASP A 678 -6.35 -0.42 -3.14
N TRP A 679 -6.36 -0.02 -4.42
CA TRP A 679 -5.50 -0.58 -5.45
C TRP A 679 -4.02 -0.54 -5.04
N LEU A 680 -3.54 0.64 -4.61
CA LEU A 680 -2.15 0.86 -4.24
C LEU A 680 -1.72 -0.03 -3.07
N ASP A 681 -2.59 -0.21 -2.08
CA ASP A 681 -2.32 -1.11 -0.97
C ASP A 681 -2.14 -2.56 -1.45
N VAL A 682 -3.09 -3.08 -2.23
CA VAL A 682 -2.99 -4.44 -2.73
C VAL A 682 -1.75 -4.61 -3.64
N TYR A 683 -1.45 -3.60 -4.46
CA TYR A 683 -0.32 -3.64 -5.39
C TYR A 683 1.04 -3.58 -4.70
N LEU A 684 1.17 -2.84 -3.59
CA LEU A 684 2.42 -2.79 -2.83
C LEU A 684 2.77 -4.14 -2.17
N ASP A 685 1.79 -4.92 -1.75
CA ASP A 685 2.02 -6.27 -1.19
C ASP A 685 2.50 -7.23 -2.28
N SER A 686 1.95 -7.11 -3.49
CA SER A 686 2.44 -7.78 -4.69
C SER A 686 3.88 -7.37 -5.03
N TRP A 687 4.20 -6.07 -4.92
CA TRP A 687 5.57 -5.56 -5.14
C TRP A 687 6.57 -6.13 -4.13
N VAL A 688 6.22 -6.21 -2.83
CA VAL A 688 7.10 -6.82 -1.81
C VAL A 688 7.35 -8.30 -2.11
N CYS A 689 6.33 -9.04 -2.55
CA CYS A 689 6.51 -10.41 -3.01
C CYS A 689 7.45 -10.47 -4.22
N ARG A 690 7.29 -9.56 -5.19
CA ARG A 690 8.11 -9.54 -6.42
C ARG A 690 9.58 -9.28 -6.14
N THR A 691 9.88 -8.32 -5.28
CA THR A 691 11.25 -7.88 -4.99
C THR A 691 11.92 -8.71 -3.90
N ALA A 692 11.16 -9.53 -3.18
CA ALA A 692 11.57 -10.22 -1.95
C ALA A 692 12.09 -9.25 -0.86
N ASP A 693 11.80 -7.96 -1.01
CA ASP A 693 12.30 -6.90 -0.15
C ASP A 693 11.26 -6.52 0.90
N MET A 694 11.23 -7.33 1.96
CA MET A 694 10.30 -7.22 3.08
C MET A 694 10.60 -6.01 3.98
N GLY A 695 11.88 -5.66 4.16
CA GLY A 695 12.36 -4.65 5.11
C GLY A 695 12.21 -5.06 6.57
N ASP A 696 11.03 -5.59 6.93
CA ASP A 696 10.77 -6.32 8.15
C ASP A 696 10.36 -7.76 7.79
N PRO A 697 11.24 -8.75 8.02
CA PRO A 697 10.97 -10.15 7.66
C PRO A 697 9.84 -10.78 8.50
N THR A 698 9.36 -10.10 9.54
CA THR A 698 8.32 -10.58 10.46
C THR A 698 6.94 -10.03 10.16
N TRP A 699 6.81 -9.17 9.14
CA TRP A 699 5.55 -8.57 8.76
C TRP A 699 4.61 -9.55 8.05
N LEU A 700 3.41 -9.71 8.60
CA LEU A 700 2.28 -10.42 7.98
C LEU A 700 1.33 -9.42 7.33
N SER A 701 1.12 -9.58 6.03
CA SER A 701 0.09 -8.84 5.29
C SER A 701 -1.29 -9.19 5.85
N ARG A 702 -2.16 -8.19 5.95
CA ARG A 702 -3.57 -8.41 6.32
C ARG A 702 -4.32 -9.26 5.28
N PHE A 703 -3.89 -9.22 4.02
CA PHE A 703 -4.52 -10.01 2.95
C PHE A 703 -4.15 -11.49 3.02
N ALA A 704 -3.12 -11.86 3.81
CA ALA A 704 -2.76 -13.25 4.03
C ALA A 704 -3.93 -14.06 4.63
N ALA A 705 -4.75 -13.45 5.49
CA ALA A 705 -5.91 -14.12 6.09
C ALA A 705 -6.96 -14.50 5.05
N SER A 706 -7.12 -13.68 4.02
CA SER A 706 -7.97 -13.98 2.87
C SER A 706 -7.41 -15.09 1.99
N TYR A 707 -6.16 -14.93 1.57
CA TYR A 707 -5.47 -15.87 0.70
C TYR A 707 -3.95 -15.63 0.77
N PRO A 708 -3.10 -16.66 0.92
CA PRO A 708 -3.40 -18.10 0.88
C PRO A 708 -3.96 -18.67 2.20
N GLY A 709 -4.20 -17.82 3.20
CA GLY A 709 -4.65 -18.21 4.54
C GLY A 709 -3.53 -18.05 5.58
N VAL A 710 -3.92 -17.98 6.84
CA VAL A 710 -3.00 -17.85 7.99
C VAL A 710 -2.93 -19.14 8.81
N VAL A 711 -1.78 -19.37 9.43
CA VAL A 711 -1.62 -20.49 10.36
C VAL A 711 -2.53 -20.28 11.58
N GLY A 712 -3.25 -21.33 11.99
CA GLY A 712 -4.10 -21.26 13.17
C GLY A 712 -3.30 -21.11 14.46
N ALA A 713 -3.86 -20.40 15.43
CA ALA A 713 -3.19 -19.94 16.65
C ALA A 713 -2.45 -21.04 17.45
N ASN A 714 -2.89 -22.29 17.35
CA ASN A 714 -2.33 -23.43 18.09
C ASN A 714 -1.09 -24.08 17.42
N SER A 715 -0.67 -23.62 16.24
CA SER A 715 0.57 -24.14 15.62
C SER A 715 1.79 -23.41 16.16
N LEU A 716 2.73 -24.16 16.73
CA LEU A 716 3.98 -23.61 17.21
C LEU A 716 5.06 -23.65 16.10
N PRO A 717 5.80 -22.54 15.89
CA PRO A 717 7.00 -22.54 15.06
C PRO A 717 8.03 -23.54 15.58
N ARG A 718 8.73 -24.22 14.68
CA ARG A 718 9.71 -25.26 14.98
C ARG A 718 10.84 -25.28 13.96
N THR A 719 11.86 -26.09 14.23
CA THR A 719 12.89 -26.45 13.26
C THR A 719 12.44 -27.69 12.48
N ILE A 720 12.54 -27.66 11.15
CA ILE A 720 12.25 -28.77 10.25
C ILE A 720 13.51 -29.08 9.46
N ALA A 721 13.97 -30.32 9.52
CA ALA A 721 15.08 -30.83 8.71
C ALA A 721 14.56 -31.87 7.71
N VAL A 722 14.98 -31.79 6.45
CA VAL A 722 14.59 -32.68 5.37
C VAL A 722 15.75 -32.86 4.38
N SER A 723 15.92 -34.08 3.87
CA SER A 723 16.83 -34.35 2.76
C SER A 723 16.01 -34.44 1.47
N ILE A 724 16.41 -33.69 0.44
CA ILE A 724 15.73 -33.63 -0.85
C ILE A 724 16.65 -34.08 -1.98
N ASP A 725 16.07 -34.61 -3.06
CA ASP A 725 16.81 -34.94 -4.27
C ASP A 725 17.19 -33.66 -5.04
N GLY A 726 18.49 -33.41 -5.19
CA GLY A 726 19.06 -32.29 -5.94
C GLY A 726 19.25 -32.55 -7.44
N GLY A 727 18.62 -33.59 -8.00
CA GLY A 727 18.54 -33.81 -9.44
C GLY A 727 17.37 -33.08 -10.10
N ASN A 728 17.60 -32.44 -11.24
CA ASN A 728 16.58 -32.02 -12.20
C ASN A 728 17.12 -32.27 -13.61
N LEU A 729 17.14 -33.53 -14.01
CA LEU A 729 17.69 -33.95 -15.29
C LEU A 729 16.72 -33.56 -16.41
N TYR A 730 17.23 -32.85 -17.41
CA TYR A 730 16.50 -32.52 -18.62
C TYR A 730 16.28 -33.76 -19.47
N LYS A 731 15.04 -34.01 -19.90
CA LYS A 731 14.82 -34.85 -21.09
C LYS A 731 13.46 -34.59 -21.72
N LEU A 732 13.47 -33.84 -22.81
CA LEU A 732 12.82 -34.08 -24.12
C LEU A 732 12.81 -32.72 -24.86
N ASN A 733 13.36 -32.68 -26.08
CA ASN A 733 13.08 -31.58 -26.99
C ASN A 733 11.72 -31.89 -27.64
N ASN A 734 10.82 -30.92 -27.74
CA ASN A 734 9.57 -30.98 -28.50
C ASN A 734 8.31 -31.55 -27.80
N THR A 735 8.28 -31.66 -26.47
CA THR A 735 6.98 -31.66 -25.76
C THR A 735 6.29 -30.32 -26.01
N LYS A 736 4.97 -30.33 -26.17
CA LYS A 736 4.22 -29.13 -26.58
C LYS A 736 4.18 -28.08 -25.49
N PHE A 737 3.72 -28.48 -24.32
CA PHE A 737 3.75 -27.66 -23.13
C PHE A 737 5.04 -28.05 -22.43
N ARG A 738 6.09 -27.24 -22.65
CA ARG A 738 7.50 -27.50 -22.29
C ARG A 738 7.75 -27.54 -20.78
N GLY A 739 6.93 -28.26 -20.02
CA GLY A 739 7.09 -28.41 -18.57
C GLY A 739 8.50 -28.89 -18.24
N ASP A 740 9.04 -29.82 -19.03
CA ASP A 740 10.42 -30.31 -18.99
C ASP A 740 11.54 -29.27 -19.13
N THR A 741 11.26 -28.08 -19.66
CA THR A 741 12.20 -26.95 -19.71
C THR A 741 12.09 -25.99 -18.52
N LEU A 742 11.21 -26.29 -17.55
CA LEU A 742 10.99 -25.46 -16.37
C LEU A 742 11.75 -25.99 -15.15
N ASP A 743 12.06 -25.09 -14.22
CA ASP A 743 12.65 -25.46 -12.93
C ASP A 743 11.74 -26.43 -12.14
N THR A 744 12.34 -27.40 -11.45
CA THR A 744 11.62 -28.41 -10.64
C THR A 744 11.55 -27.99 -9.17
N TRP A 745 10.40 -28.22 -8.52
CA TRP A 745 10.20 -27.83 -7.12
C TRP A 745 10.24 -29.04 -6.19
N ARG A 746 11.12 -28.99 -5.18
CA ARG A 746 11.22 -29.99 -4.12
C ARG A 746 10.46 -29.51 -2.87
N SER A 747 9.45 -30.27 -2.48
CA SER A 747 8.63 -30.02 -1.29
C SER A 747 9.42 -30.25 -0.01
N THR A 748 9.39 -29.26 0.90
CA THR A 748 10.03 -29.36 2.22
C THR A 748 9.08 -29.86 3.31
N GLY A 749 7.76 -29.76 3.09
CA GLY A 749 6.76 -30.00 4.14
C GLY A 749 6.70 -28.90 5.21
N ALA A 750 7.35 -27.77 4.97
CA ALA A 750 7.34 -26.61 5.85
C ALA A 750 6.45 -25.48 5.29
N TRP A 751 5.78 -24.78 6.20
CA TRP A 751 5.04 -23.56 5.93
C TRP A 751 5.73 -22.39 6.61
N PHE A 752 6.04 -21.35 5.83
CA PHE A 752 6.50 -20.07 6.34
C PHE A 752 5.31 -19.24 6.83
N SER A 753 5.41 -18.72 8.04
CA SER A 753 4.51 -17.67 8.54
C SER A 753 5.33 -16.59 9.26
N PRO A 754 5.15 -15.30 8.92
CA PRO A 754 5.81 -14.22 9.64
C PRO A 754 5.51 -14.29 11.14
N THR A 755 6.57 -14.37 11.96
CA THR A 755 6.46 -14.39 13.43
C THR A 755 7.15 -13.16 14.01
N PRO A 756 6.44 -12.30 14.77
CA PRO A 756 7.03 -11.09 15.34
C PRO A 756 8.32 -11.37 16.12
N GLY A 757 9.38 -10.63 15.80
CA GLY A 757 10.70 -10.75 16.43
C GLY A 757 11.50 -12.01 16.09
N LYS A 758 11.02 -12.88 15.18
CA LYS A 758 11.72 -14.12 14.78
C LYS A 758 11.89 -14.21 13.27
N SER A 759 13.15 -14.26 12.82
CA SER A 759 13.49 -14.51 11.41
C SER A 759 13.45 -16.00 11.09
N THR A 760 12.96 -16.38 9.91
CA THR A 760 13.13 -17.74 9.38
C THR A 760 14.46 -17.83 8.63
N VAL A 761 15.24 -18.85 8.96
CA VAL A 761 16.53 -19.13 8.32
C VAL A 761 16.46 -20.50 7.66
N LEU A 762 16.83 -20.52 6.38
CA LEU A 762 17.14 -21.72 5.60
C LEU A 762 18.62 -22.01 5.72
N THR A 763 18.97 -23.23 6.11
CA THR A 763 20.33 -23.77 6.07
C THR A 763 20.38 -24.95 5.09
N VAL A 764 21.38 -24.98 4.21
CA VAL A 764 21.57 -26.05 3.22
C VAL A 764 22.94 -26.70 3.31
N SER A 765 23.07 -27.94 2.83
CA SER A 765 24.37 -28.59 2.65
C SER A 765 25.26 -27.84 1.62
N PRO A 766 26.60 -27.86 1.77
CA PRO A 766 27.52 -27.07 0.94
C PRO A 766 27.42 -27.31 -0.57
N ASN A 767 27.01 -28.51 -0.99
CA ASN A 767 26.82 -28.87 -2.41
C ASN A 767 25.69 -28.09 -3.10
N ALA A 768 24.79 -27.43 -2.37
CA ALA A 768 23.71 -26.61 -2.94
C ALA A 768 24.09 -25.14 -3.19
N VAL A 769 25.18 -24.66 -2.58
CA VAL A 769 25.57 -23.25 -2.58
C VAL A 769 26.14 -22.83 -3.95
N ASN A 770 25.66 -21.69 -4.48
CA ASN A 770 26.10 -21.12 -5.77
C ASN A 770 25.90 -22.06 -6.97
N LYS A 771 24.85 -22.90 -6.92
CA LYS A 771 24.47 -23.82 -8.01
C LYS A 771 23.27 -23.35 -8.83
N GLY A 772 22.86 -22.08 -8.65
CA GLY A 772 21.67 -21.51 -9.29
C GLY A 772 20.34 -21.92 -8.63
N LEU A 773 20.40 -22.65 -7.51
CA LEU A 773 19.22 -23.06 -6.76
C LEU A 773 18.55 -21.86 -6.09
N MET A 774 17.24 -21.91 -5.99
CA MET A 774 16.44 -20.91 -5.29
C MET A 774 15.63 -21.58 -4.18
N VAL A 775 15.34 -20.85 -3.12
CA VAL A 775 14.24 -21.19 -2.19
C VAL A 775 13.02 -20.34 -2.54
N GLN A 776 11.86 -20.97 -2.64
CA GLN A 776 10.60 -20.31 -2.93
C GLN A 776 9.67 -20.41 -1.73
N ILE A 777 8.97 -19.32 -1.40
CA ILE A 777 7.85 -19.33 -0.45
C ILE A 777 6.59 -19.00 -1.22
N GLY A 778 5.57 -19.85 -1.08
CA GLY A 778 4.31 -19.75 -1.81
C GLY A 778 4.33 -20.61 -3.08
N SER A 779 3.20 -21.25 -3.37
CA SER A 779 3.01 -22.12 -4.54
C SER A 779 2.32 -21.43 -5.71
N HIS A 780 1.52 -20.41 -5.42
CA HIS A 780 0.69 -19.69 -6.38
C HIS A 780 1.54 -18.69 -7.15
N THR A 781 2.04 -19.13 -8.31
CA THR A 781 2.97 -18.34 -9.12
C THR A 781 2.33 -17.40 -10.14
N ASP A 782 1.00 -17.46 -10.25
CA ASP A 782 0.25 -16.61 -11.16
C ASP A 782 0.30 -15.15 -10.70
N ASP A 783 0.62 -14.26 -11.66
CA ASP A 783 0.71 -12.82 -11.46
C ASP A 783 -0.52 -12.12 -12.06
N PHE A 784 -1.47 -11.73 -11.22
CA PHE A 784 -2.70 -11.06 -11.68
C PHE A 784 -2.54 -9.55 -11.92
N SER A 785 -1.31 -9.00 -11.90
CA SER A 785 -1.07 -7.55 -11.91
C SER A 785 -1.67 -6.84 -13.13
N ASP A 786 -1.82 -7.54 -14.25
CA ASP A 786 -2.34 -7.01 -15.53
C ASP A 786 -3.84 -7.25 -15.76
N ARG A 787 -4.53 -7.88 -14.81
CA ARG A 787 -5.98 -8.08 -14.90
C ARG A 787 -6.77 -6.82 -14.62
N SER A 788 -8.02 -6.79 -15.11
CA SER A 788 -9.01 -5.75 -14.80
C SER A 788 -9.66 -5.92 -13.42
N TYR A 789 -9.48 -7.07 -12.76
CA TYR A 789 -9.93 -7.31 -11.39
C TYR A 789 -8.97 -8.25 -10.65
N TRP A 790 -8.99 -8.21 -9.31
CA TRP A 790 -8.15 -9.03 -8.44
C TRP A 790 -8.96 -9.80 -7.40
N SER A 791 -8.91 -11.13 -7.47
CA SER A 791 -9.52 -12.08 -6.51
C SER A 791 -8.64 -12.33 -5.27
N ARG A 792 -7.34 -12.03 -5.38
CA ARG A 792 -6.35 -12.04 -4.30
C ARG A 792 -5.26 -11.01 -4.59
N VAL A 793 -4.32 -10.81 -3.66
CA VAL A 793 -3.10 -10.04 -3.97
C VAL A 793 -2.46 -10.60 -5.24
N PRO A 794 -2.11 -9.77 -6.24
CA PRO A 794 -1.73 -10.25 -7.56
C PRO A 794 -0.57 -11.24 -7.58
N LEU A 795 0.43 -11.02 -6.75
CA LEU A 795 1.59 -11.89 -6.57
C LEU A 795 1.75 -12.20 -5.09
N ILE A 796 1.83 -13.48 -4.73
CA ILE A 796 1.91 -13.93 -3.33
C ILE A 796 3.07 -14.89 -3.04
N TYR A 797 3.95 -15.10 -4.02
CA TYR A 797 5.14 -15.91 -3.86
C TYR A 797 6.39 -15.06 -4.03
N ASN A 798 7.51 -15.55 -3.51
CA ASN A 798 8.82 -14.96 -3.74
C ASN A 798 9.92 -16.03 -3.76
N ARG A 799 11.07 -15.67 -4.34
CA ARG A 799 12.23 -16.56 -4.47
C ARG A 799 13.49 -15.87 -3.95
N PHE A 800 14.35 -16.64 -3.29
CA PHE A 800 15.66 -16.19 -2.81
C PHE A 800 16.76 -17.10 -3.37
N PRO A 801 17.86 -16.56 -3.89
CA PRO A 801 18.96 -17.38 -4.38
C PRO A 801 19.74 -18.02 -3.23
N ILE A 802 20.13 -19.27 -3.40
CA ILE A 802 20.94 -20.02 -2.42
C ILE A 802 22.42 -19.80 -2.75
N THR A 803 22.94 -18.64 -2.32
CA THR A 803 24.34 -18.22 -2.55
C THR A 803 25.24 -18.42 -1.34
N SER A 804 24.67 -18.84 -0.21
CA SER A 804 25.39 -19.15 1.01
C SER A 804 24.73 -20.31 1.75
N ILE A 805 25.45 -20.90 2.71
CA ILE A 805 24.94 -22.00 3.54
C ILE A 805 23.68 -21.59 4.30
N SER A 806 23.54 -20.31 4.68
CA SER A 806 22.46 -19.80 5.52
C SER A 806 21.81 -18.59 4.88
N THR A 807 20.52 -18.70 4.53
CA THR A 807 19.74 -17.65 3.88
C THR A 807 18.54 -17.28 4.74
N THR A 808 18.40 -16.02 5.11
CA THR A 808 17.17 -15.51 5.74
C THR A 808 16.10 -15.37 4.67
N ILE A 809 14.93 -15.96 4.90
CA ILE A 809 13.81 -15.96 3.96
C ILE A 809 12.57 -15.40 4.65
N ALA A 810 11.72 -14.73 3.88
CA ALA A 810 10.52 -14.11 4.40
C ALA A 810 9.50 -13.85 3.29
N ASN A 811 8.20 -13.90 3.56
CA ASN A 811 7.14 -13.60 2.59
C ASN A 811 5.92 -13.00 3.33
N PRO A 812 5.38 -11.84 2.92
CA PRO A 812 4.37 -11.17 3.73
C PRO A 812 3.04 -11.93 3.75
N MET A 813 2.81 -12.83 2.81
CA MET A 813 1.58 -13.61 2.67
C MET A 813 1.65 -14.96 3.40
N GLY A 814 2.84 -15.43 3.76
CA GLY A 814 3.04 -16.82 4.16
C GLY A 814 3.00 -17.79 2.98
N GLY A 815 3.35 -19.05 3.21
CA GLY A 815 3.27 -20.07 2.16
C GLY A 815 4.08 -21.33 2.41
N LEU A 816 3.82 -22.38 1.63
CA LEU A 816 4.66 -23.57 1.57
C LEU A 816 6.06 -23.21 1.04
N ILE A 817 7.08 -23.89 1.56
CA ILE A 817 8.48 -23.64 1.21
C ILE A 817 8.99 -24.74 0.27
N TYR A 818 9.62 -24.33 -0.83
CA TYR A 818 10.18 -25.21 -1.85
C TYR A 818 11.66 -24.91 -2.11
N ILE A 819 12.43 -25.92 -2.49
CA ILE A 819 13.71 -25.71 -3.16
C ILE A 819 13.50 -25.90 -4.66
N VAL A 820 13.86 -24.88 -5.42
CA VAL A 820 13.70 -24.80 -6.87
C VAL A 820 15.04 -25.15 -7.51
N LEU A 821 15.02 -26.19 -8.34
CA LEU A 821 16.18 -26.73 -9.05
C LEU A 821 16.09 -26.33 -10.52
N PRO A 822 17.06 -25.55 -11.05
CA PRO A 822 17.16 -25.28 -12.47
C PRO A 822 17.21 -26.56 -13.31
N VAL A 823 16.79 -26.48 -14.56
CA VAL A 823 16.97 -27.57 -15.53
C VAL A 823 18.45 -27.94 -15.64
N ASN A 824 18.75 -29.24 -15.78
CA ASN A 824 20.10 -29.81 -15.81
C ASN A 824 20.86 -29.76 -14.47
N THR A 825 20.18 -29.52 -13.35
CA THR A 825 20.82 -29.60 -12.04
C THR A 825 21.11 -31.06 -11.68
N SER A 826 22.31 -31.33 -11.19
CA SER A 826 22.69 -32.62 -10.61
C SER A 826 23.72 -32.39 -9.51
N VAL A 827 23.23 -32.19 -8.28
CA VAL A 827 24.09 -31.87 -7.12
C VAL A 827 24.04 -32.93 -6.01
N GLY A 828 23.39 -34.06 -6.27
CA GLY A 828 23.14 -35.11 -5.28
C GLY A 828 22.09 -34.71 -4.24
N PRO A 829 21.90 -35.50 -3.16
CA PRO A 829 21.02 -35.14 -2.07
C PRO A 829 21.42 -33.82 -1.41
N ILE A 830 20.42 -33.01 -1.04
CA ILE A 830 20.61 -31.73 -0.36
C ILE A 830 19.91 -31.83 0.99
N ASP A 831 20.66 -31.60 2.07
CA ASP A 831 20.09 -31.49 3.40
C ASP A 831 19.65 -30.04 3.63
N VAL A 832 18.39 -29.89 4.04
CA VAL A 832 17.71 -28.61 4.23
C VAL A 832 17.22 -28.52 5.66
N THR A 833 17.60 -27.46 6.38
CA THR A 833 17.08 -27.14 7.71
C THR A 833 16.40 -25.78 7.68
N LEU A 834 15.17 -25.71 8.17
CA LEU A 834 14.36 -24.50 8.24
C LEU A 834 14.02 -24.21 9.70
N THR A 835 14.30 -23.01 10.18
CA THR A 835 14.01 -22.58 11.57
C THR A 835 12.84 -21.62 11.61
N ASN A 836 12.08 -21.60 12.72
CA ASN A 836 10.90 -20.73 12.89
C ASN A 836 9.81 -20.93 11.83
N VAL A 837 9.60 -22.17 11.39
CA VAL A 837 8.56 -22.55 10.41
C VAL A 837 7.50 -23.45 11.04
N HIS A 838 6.36 -23.62 10.38
CA HIS A 838 5.30 -24.53 10.80
C HIS A 838 5.34 -25.82 9.98
N ARG A 839 5.00 -26.95 10.59
CA ARG A 839 4.87 -28.22 9.86
C ARG A 839 3.56 -28.21 9.08
N ALA A 840 3.64 -28.32 7.76
CA ALA A 840 2.46 -28.48 6.92
C ALA A 840 2.02 -29.96 6.89
N PRO A 841 0.70 -30.26 6.79
CA PRO A 841 0.26 -31.60 6.48
C PRO A 841 0.85 -32.02 5.13
N ARG A 842 1.53 -33.16 5.12
CA ARG A 842 2.09 -33.77 3.91
C ARG A 842 1.94 -35.27 4.00
N TYR A 843 1.39 -35.86 2.96
CA TYR A 843 1.34 -37.29 2.77
C TYR A 843 2.24 -37.68 1.61
N VAL A 844 3.20 -38.57 1.84
CA VAL A 844 4.08 -39.10 0.80
C VAL A 844 3.73 -40.57 0.58
N HIS A 845 3.23 -40.89 -0.62
CA HIS A 845 2.80 -42.24 -0.98
C HIS A 845 3.95 -43.24 -0.81
N GLY A 846 3.65 -44.40 -0.22
CA GLY A 846 4.64 -45.43 0.11
C GLY A 846 5.58 -45.11 1.28
N LYS A 847 5.58 -43.89 1.83
CA LYS A 847 6.42 -43.49 2.98
C LYS A 847 5.63 -43.11 4.22
N THR A 848 4.49 -42.42 4.05
CA THR A 848 3.63 -42.01 5.16
C THR A 848 2.56 -43.07 5.38
N ASN A 849 2.49 -43.65 6.57
CA ASN A 849 1.44 -44.61 6.92
C ASN A 849 0.16 -43.91 7.42
N LEU A 850 -0.94 -44.65 7.54
CA LEU A 850 -2.25 -44.08 7.91
C LEU A 850 -2.25 -43.43 9.31
N ALA A 851 -1.55 -44.02 10.29
CA ALA A 851 -1.44 -43.44 11.63
C ALA A 851 -0.69 -42.10 11.61
N GLN A 852 0.41 -42.02 10.85
CA GLN A 852 1.14 -40.78 10.63
C GLN A 852 0.28 -39.75 9.92
N TRP A 853 -0.46 -40.14 8.87
CA TRP A 853 -1.40 -39.25 8.19
C TRP A 853 -2.45 -38.68 9.14
N ASN A 854 -3.10 -39.53 9.94
CA ASN A 854 -4.10 -39.11 10.91
C ASN A 854 -3.53 -38.16 11.98
N SER A 855 -2.24 -38.31 12.32
CA SER A 855 -1.55 -37.40 13.24
C SER A 855 -1.24 -36.02 12.65
N VAL A 856 -1.12 -35.90 11.31
CA VAL A 856 -0.72 -34.64 10.64
C VAL A 856 -1.83 -33.94 9.87
N ARG A 857 -2.88 -34.64 9.40
CA ARG A 857 -3.96 -34.07 8.57
C ARG A 857 -4.67 -32.88 9.23
N ASN A 858 -4.69 -32.86 10.57
CA ASN A 858 -5.36 -31.82 11.37
C ASN A 858 -4.46 -30.64 11.77
N LEU A 859 -3.18 -30.62 11.37
CA LEU A 859 -2.30 -29.49 11.67
C LEU A 859 -2.93 -28.18 11.12
N PRO A 860 -2.93 -27.08 11.88
CA PRO A 860 -3.70 -25.89 11.51
C PRO A 860 -2.88 -25.00 10.56
N VAL A 861 -2.43 -25.58 9.44
CA VAL A 861 -1.76 -24.89 8.33
C VAL A 861 -2.72 -24.88 7.12
N PRO A 862 -2.80 -23.80 6.32
CA PRO A 862 -3.89 -23.64 5.34
C PRO A 862 -3.83 -24.59 4.13
N TRP A 863 -2.65 -25.09 3.78
CA TRP A 863 -2.42 -25.95 2.61
C TRP A 863 -1.76 -27.27 2.96
N THR A 864 -2.13 -28.31 2.21
CA THR A 864 -1.66 -29.69 2.34
C THR A 864 -1.12 -30.19 1.01
N GLU A 865 -0.07 -31.02 1.04
CA GLU A 865 0.45 -31.72 -0.14
C GLU A 865 0.24 -33.24 -0.02
N PHE A 866 -0.37 -33.85 -1.03
CA PHE A 866 -0.30 -35.28 -1.27
C PHE A 866 0.69 -35.53 -2.40
N GLU A 867 1.70 -36.35 -2.15
CA GLU A 867 2.83 -36.52 -3.04
C GLU A 867 3.01 -37.99 -3.40
N SER A 868 3.06 -38.25 -4.70
CA SER A 868 3.66 -39.44 -5.28
C SER A 868 5.04 -39.05 -5.83
N PRO A 869 6.14 -39.69 -5.37
CA PRO A 869 7.50 -39.26 -5.69
C PRO A 869 7.83 -39.11 -7.18
N THR A 870 7.20 -39.92 -8.04
CA THR A 870 7.51 -39.98 -9.48
C THR A 870 6.41 -39.48 -10.39
N ASN A 871 5.18 -39.35 -9.89
CA ASN A 871 4.00 -39.20 -10.74
C ASN A 871 3.37 -37.83 -10.58
N ILE A 872 2.87 -37.51 -9.39
CA ILE A 872 2.06 -36.31 -9.17
C ILE A 872 2.09 -35.82 -7.73
N ILE A 873 2.08 -34.49 -7.58
CA ILE A 873 1.95 -33.77 -6.32
C ILE A 873 0.67 -32.93 -6.39
N LEU A 874 -0.25 -33.19 -5.46
CA LEU A 874 -1.50 -32.47 -5.32
C LEU A 874 -1.38 -31.50 -4.15
N GLN A 875 -1.41 -30.20 -4.45
CA GLN A 875 -1.55 -29.20 -3.41
C GLN A 875 -3.01 -28.77 -3.29
N VAL A 876 -3.60 -28.97 -2.11
CA VAL A 876 -5.01 -28.69 -1.84
C VAL A 876 -5.20 -27.89 -0.55
N PRO A 877 -6.32 -27.16 -0.39
CA PRO A 877 -6.66 -26.55 0.88
C PRO A 877 -6.78 -27.60 1.98
N SER A 878 -6.15 -27.35 3.13
CA SER A 878 -6.15 -28.29 4.27
C SER A 878 -7.55 -28.57 4.79
N LYS A 879 -8.50 -27.62 4.63
CA LYS A 879 -9.91 -27.86 4.97
C LYS A 879 -10.51 -29.06 4.21
N ASN A 880 -10.10 -29.29 2.96
CA ASN A 880 -10.52 -30.42 2.15
C ASN A 880 -9.65 -31.65 2.43
N ALA A 881 -8.33 -31.49 2.56
CA ALA A 881 -7.43 -32.61 2.87
C ALA A 881 -7.80 -33.33 4.18
N LYS A 882 -8.31 -32.58 5.17
CA LYS A 882 -8.80 -33.09 6.44
C LYS A 882 -9.94 -34.09 6.32
N THR A 883 -10.64 -34.20 5.20
CA THR A 883 -11.72 -35.18 5.00
C THR A 883 -11.24 -36.45 4.29
N VAL A 884 -9.95 -36.55 3.94
CA VAL A 884 -9.39 -37.73 3.25
C VAL A 884 -8.99 -38.78 4.28
N ASP A 885 -9.80 -39.83 4.41
CA ASP A 885 -9.53 -40.96 5.30
C ASP A 885 -8.55 -41.97 4.71
N ASP A 886 -8.63 -42.21 3.40
CA ASP A 886 -7.74 -43.13 2.69
C ASP A 886 -6.86 -42.40 1.66
N PRO A 887 -5.70 -41.85 2.09
CA PRO A 887 -4.76 -41.22 1.19
C PRO A 887 -3.98 -42.23 0.32
N VAL A 888 -4.03 -43.53 0.65
CA VAL A 888 -3.41 -44.59 -0.16
C VAL A 888 -4.23 -44.76 -1.43
N ALA A 889 -5.54 -44.99 -1.31
CA ALA A 889 -6.43 -45.14 -2.46
C ALA A 889 -6.42 -43.89 -3.36
N LEU A 890 -6.42 -42.69 -2.77
CA LEU A 890 -6.32 -41.43 -3.52
C LEU A 890 -5.07 -41.39 -4.39
N MET A 891 -3.89 -41.60 -3.80
CA MET A 891 -2.63 -41.47 -4.54
C MET A 891 -2.39 -42.64 -5.50
N THR A 892 -2.83 -43.86 -5.16
CA THR A 892 -2.80 -44.99 -6.10
C THR A 892 -3.68 -44.74 -7.32
N HIS A 893 -4.84 -44.10 -7.14
CA HIS A 893 -5.69 -43.70 -8.26
C HIS A 893 -4.95 -42.70 -9.17
N TRP A 894 -4.37 -41.64 -8.60
CA TRP A 894 -3.64 -40.64 -9.37
C TRP A 894 -2.36 -41.18 -10.03
N ASP A 895 -1.66 -42.12 -9.38
CA ASP A 895 -0.54 -42.83 -9.99
C ASP A 895 -0.99 -43.57 -11.25
N LYS A 896 -2.13 -44.29 -11.17
CA LYS A 896 -2.71 -44.98 -12.32
C LYS A 896 -3.08 -44.03 -13.46
N VAL A 897 -3.58 -42.83 -13.16
CA VAL A 897 -3.89 -41.79 -14.16
C VAL A 897 -2.63 -41.39 -14.93
N ILE A 898 -1.57 -40.97 -14.22
CA ILE A 898 -0.32 -40.51 -14.87
C ILE A 898 0.35 -41.67 -15.60
N ASP A 899 0.41 -42.86 -15.00
CA ASP A 899 1.02 -44.04 -15.62
C ASP A 899 0.30 -44.41 -16.92
N SER A 900 -1.03 -44.28 -16.97
CA SER A 900 -1.81 -44.53 -18.18
C SER A 900 -1.48 -43.51 -19.29
N MET A 901 -1.43 -42.21 -18.96
CA MET A 901 -1.09 -41.19 -19.95
C MET A 901 0.37 -41.31 -20.42
N THR A 902 1.29 -41.65 -19.52
CA THR A 902 2.70 -41.93 -19.83
C THR A 902 2.83 -43.15 -20.73
N TRP A 903 2.04 -44.19 -20.49
CA TRP A 903 1.98 -45.36 -21.37
C TRP A 903 1.47 -44.97 -22.75
N LEU A 904 0.43 -44.15 -22.87
CA LEU A 904 -0.10 -43.76 -24.18
C LEU A 904 0.89 -42.89 -24.96
N SER A 905 1.59 -41.97 -24.29
CA SER A 905 2.58 -41.10 -24.95
C SER A 905 3.85 -41.84 -25.32
N GLY A 906 4.23 -42.90 -24.59
CA GLY A 906 5.51 -43.57 -24.77
C GLY A 906 6.72 -42.78 -24.26
N ASN A 907 6.49 -41.70 -23.49
CA ASN A 907 7.53 -40.85 -22.93
C ASN A 907 8.09 -41.39 -21.60
N ILE A 908 9.31 -40.97 -21.26
CA ILE A 908 9.94 -41.23 -19.96
C ILE A 908 9.76 -40.00 -19.07
N ARG A 909 9.24 -40.19 -17.86
CA ARG A 909 9.10 -39.12 -16.87
C ARG A 909 10.44 -38.78 -16.21
N PHE A 910 10.69 -37.49 -16.01
CA PHE A 910 11.91 -36.99 -15.35
C PHE A 910 11.59 -36.34 -13.98
N ARG A 911 10.31 -36.05 -13.69
CA ARG A 911 9.82 -35.58 -12.39
C ARG A 911 8.33 -35.87 -12.23
N ALA A 912 7.83 -35.72 -11.00
CA ALA A 912 6.40 -35.69 -10.72
C ALA A 912 5.77 -34.38 -11.22
N GLU A 913 4.59 -34.48 -11.84
CA GLU A 913 3.77 -33.31 -12.18
C GLU A 913 3.17 -32.69 -10.91
N ARG A 914 2.76 -31.43 -10.97
CA ARG A 914 2.27 -30.70 -9.78
C ARG A 914 0.98 -29.97 -10.09
N PHE A 915 -0.05 -30.17 -9.26
CA PHE A 915 -1.21 -29.30 -9.20
C PHE A 915 -1.05 -28.27 -8.11
N SER A 916 -1.35 -27.03 -8.45
CA SER A 916 -1.55 -25.95 -7.49
C SER A 916 -2.98 -25.41 -7.67
N LEU A 917 -3.84 -25.70 -6.69
CA LEU A 917 -5.16 -25.09 -6.63
C LEU A 917 -4.98 -23.61 -6.28
N ASP A 918 -5.63 -22.72 -7.01
CA ASP A 918 -5.66 -21.29 -6.73
C ASP A 918 -7.11 -20.80 -6.60
N ILE A 919 -7.32 -19.58 -6.10
CA ILE A 919 -8.65 -18.94 -6.07
C ILE A 919 -9.10 -18.48 -7.47
N ASP A 920 -8.15 -18.33 -8.39
CA ASP A 920 -8.33 -17.88 -9.77
C ASP A 920 -7.10 -18.33 -10.60
N THR A 921 -7.17 -18.38 -11.93
CA THR A 921 -6.10 -18.89 -12.82
C THR A 921 -5.87 -17.98 -14.02
N LEU A 922 -4.61 -17.70 -14.40
CA LEU A 922 -4.25 -16.77 -15.50
C LEU A 922 -5.02 -16.99 -16.80
N TYR A 923 -5.26 -18.25 -17.15
CA TYR A 923 -5.95 -18.64 -18.37
C TYR A 923 -7.05 -19.65 -18.05
N GLY A 924 -8.26 -19.38 -18.53
CA GLY A 924 -9.39 -20.31 -18.37
C GLY A 924 -9.69 -20.63 -16.91
N TRP A 925 -10.26 -21.82 -16.68
CA TRP A 925 -10.49 -22.39 -15.34
C TRP A 925 -9.31 -23.20 -14.83
N MET A 926 -8.51 -23.69 -15.78
CA MET A 926 -7.34 -24.53 -15.59
C MET A 926 -6.43 -24.32 -16.80
N TYR A 927 -5.12 -24.49 -16.60
CA TYR A 927 -4.20 -24.55 -17.74
C TYR A 927 -2.94 -25.35 -17.43
N ALA A 928 -2.42 -25.97 -18.48
CA ALA A 928 -1.26 -26.83 -18.47
C ALA A 928 0.03 -26.01 -18.30
N SER A 929 0.71 -26.19 -17.17
CA SER A 929 2.05 -25.66 -16.88
C SER A 929 2.72 -26.45 -15.76
N TYR A 930 3.86 -25.99 -15.24
CA TYR A 930 4.43 -26.52 -14.00
C TYR A 930 4.55 -25.40 -12.96
N PRO A 931 3.69 -25.38 -11.93
CA PRO A 931 2.58 -26.30 -11.67
C PRO A 931 1.43 -26.16 -12.68
N ILE A 932 0.61 -27.19 -12.84
CA ILE A 932 -0.72 -27.13 -13.46
C ILE A 932 -1.60 -26.32 -12.51
N GLN A 933 -2.17 -25.22 -13.00
CA GLN A 933 -3.01 -24.33 -12.21
C GLN A 933 -4.48 -24.69 -12.39
N THR A 934 -5.27 -24.68 -11.31
CA THR A 934 -6.65 -25.17 -11.35
C THR A 934 -7.63 -24.57 -10.36
N TYR A 935 -8.90 -24.51 -10.79
CA TYR A 935 -10.09 -24.43 -9.97
C TYR A 935 -11.23 -25.35 -10.52
N GLY A 936 -11.11 -26.71 -10.48
CA GLY A 936 -12.20 -27.64 -10.94
C GLY A 936 -11.87 -29.14 -11.14
N ALA A 937 -12.83 -29.97 -11.63
CA ALA A 937 -12.80 -31.45 -11.60
C ALA A 937 -12.67 -32.25 -12.94
N TRP A 938 -13.16 -31.78 -14.10
CA TRP A 938 -12.86 -32.42 -15.41
C TRP A 938 -11.51 -31.98 -15.97
N GLY A 939 -11.22 -30.69 -15.84
CA GLY A 939 -10.00 -30.10 -16.34
C GLY A 939 -8.70 -30.79 -15.86
N PRO A 940 -8.58 -31.42 -14.66
CA PRO A 940 -7.32 -32.04 -14.25
C PRO A 940 -6.80 -33.10 -15.23
N PHE A 941 -7.65 -34.01 -15.72
CA PHE A 941 -7.22 -35.04 -16.68
C PHE A 941 -6.80 -34.41 -18.02
N HIS A 942 -7.57 -33.43 -18.49
CA HIS A 942 -7.29 -32.71 -19.72
C HIS A 942 -5.96 -31.93 -19.64
N GLU A 943 -5.73 -31.17 -18.57
CA GLU A 943 -4.48 -30.42 -18.39
C GLU A 943 -3.25 -31.33 -18.21
N ILE A 944 -3.39 -32.48 -17.55
CA ILE A 944 -2.31 -33.47 -17.51
C ILE A 944 -2.05 -34.02 -18.92
N GLY A 945 -3.11 -34.25 -19.71
CA GLY A 945 -2.99 -34.70 -21.10
C GLY A 945 -2.17 -33.72 -21.94
N HIS A 946 -2.29 -32.41 -21.72
CA HIS A 946 -1.47 -31.40 -22.39
C HIS A 946 0.03 -31.58 -22.10
N MET A 947 0.42 -32.01 -20.88
CA MET A 947 1.82 -32.35 -20.56
C MET A 947 2.35 -33.56 -21.35
N HIS A 948 1.47 -34.38 -21.93
CA HIS A 948 1.81 -35.57 -22.68
C HIS A 948 1.78 -35.37 -24.21
N GLN A 949 1.36 -34.19 -24.68
CA GLN A 949 1.33 -33.86 -26.11
C GLN A 949 2.73 -33.62 -26.68
N TRP A 950 2.93 -34.07 -27.92
CA TRP A 950 4.18 -33.96 -28.64
C TRP A 950 4.06 -32.97 -29.80
N TRP A 951 4.77 -31.84 -29.71
CA TRP A 951 4.65 -30.72 -30.66
C TRP A 951 4.72 -31.13 -32.14
N PRO A 952 5.64 -32.00 -32.58
CA PRO A 952 5.73 -32.43 -33.98
C PRO A 952 4.51 -33.20 -34.52
N MET A 953 3.65 -33.72 -33.66
CA MET A 953 2.39 -34.38 -34.05
C MET A 953 1.23 -33.37 -34.15
N GLU A 954 1.44 -32.14 -33.69
CA GLU A 954 0.39 -31.14 -33.49
C GLU A 954 0.39 -30.15 -34.65
N PHE A 955 -0.82 -29.77 -35.06
CA PHE A 955 -1.07 -28.77 -36.10
C PHE A 955 -2.40 -28.05 -35.82
N ARG A 956 -2.67 -26.92 -36.49
CA ARG A 956 -3.82 -26.07 -36.14
C ARG A 956 -5.13 -26.85 -35.94
N GLY A 957 -5.87 -26.54 -34.88
CA GLY A 957 -7.15 -27.20 -34.56
C GLY A 957 -7.04 -28.56 -33.85
N THR A 958 -5.83 -29.16 -33.75
CA THR A 958 -5.64 -30.45 -33.05
C THR A 958 -5.36 -30.33 -31.56
N SER A 959 -4.89 -29.16 -31.11
CA SER A 959 -4.41 -28.96 -29.74
C SER A 959 -5.37 -29.40 -28.64
N GLU A 960 -6.63 -29.00 -28.78
CA GLU A 960 -7.69 -29.30 -27.82
C GLU A 960 -8.35 -30.66 -28.12
N ALA A 961 -8.05 -31.26 -29.27
CA ALA A 961 -8.56 -32.55 -29.70
C ALA A 961 -7.66 -33.71 -29.24
N SER A 962 -6.36 -33.69 -29.59
CA SER A 962 -5.43 -34.78 -29.31
C SER A 962 -5.17 -34.96 -27.81
N VAL A 963 -5.22 -33.88 -27.01
CA VAL A 963 -5.17 -33.94 -25.55
C VAL A 963 -6.21 -34.88 -24.96
N ASN A 964 -7.40 -34.92 -25.56
CA ASN A 964 -8.49 -35.77 -25.08
C ASN A 964 -8.26 -37.26 -25.34
N LEU A 965 -7.28 -37.65 -26.17
CA LEU A 965 -6.85 -39.05 -26.25
C LEU A 965 -6.28 -39.53 -24.92
N PHE A 966 -5.49 -38.69 -24.25
CA PHE A 966 -4.93 -38.99 -22.92
C PHE A 966 -6.02 -39.01 -21.86
N THR A 967 -6.90 -38.00 -21.87
CA THR A 967 -8.05 -37.91 -20.96
C THR A 967 -8.91 -39.17 -21.03
N LEU A 968 -9.35 -39.55 -22.23
CA LEU A 968 -10.19 -40.74 -22.43
C LEU A 968 -9.49 -42.02 -22.02
N TYR A 969 -8.22 -42.20 -22.40
CA TYR A 969 -7.48 -43.40 -22.03
C TYR A 969 -7.32 -43.53 -20.50
N ALA A 970 -7.03 -42.42 -19.81
CA ALA A 970 -6.93 -42.43 -18.36
C ALA A 970 -8.27 -42.72 -17.66
N LEU A 971 -9.38 -42.16 -18.16
CA LEU A 971 -10.72 -42.46 -17.64
C LEU A 971 -11.08 -43.95 -17.84
N GLU A 972 -10.83 -44.49 -19.04
CA GLU A 972 -11.05 -45.92 -19.32
C GLU A 972 -10.16 -46.81 -18.44
N ALA A 973 -8.87 -46.47 -18.30
CA ALA A 973 -7.93 -47.25 -17.51
C ALA A 973 -8.26 -47.22 -16.02
N THR A 974 -8.73 -46.09 -15.50
CA THR A 974 -9.05 -45.93 -14.07
C THR A 974 -10.47 -46.35 -13.71
N GLY A 975 -11.39 -46.43 -14.68
CA GLY A 975 -12.80 -46.72 -14.46
C GLY A 975 -13.60 -45.55 -13.89
N VAL A 976 -13.05 -44.32 -13.91
CA VAL A 976 -13.75 -43.12 -13.45
C VAL A 976 -14.82 -42.72 -14.45
N LYS A 977 -16.03 -42.51 -13.93
CA LYS A 977 -17.14 -41.89 -14.65
C LYS A 977 -17.25 -40.43 -14.25
N VAL A 978 -17.36 -39.51 -15.21
CA VAL A 978 -17.51 -38.09 -14.94
C VAL A 978 -18.94 -37.66 -15.21
N GLU A 979 -19.55 -36.99 -14.25
CA GLU A 979 -20.90 -36.42 -14.38
C GLU A 979 -20.98 -35.45 -15.56
N ASN A 980 -22.03 -35.53 -16.38
CA ASN A 980 -22.24 -34.73 -17.61
C ASN A 980 -21.27 -34.99 -18.79
N VAL A 981 -20.38 -35.98 -18.67
CA VAL A 981 -19.66 -36.53 -19.83
C VAL A 981 -20.20 -37.93 -20.07
N PRO A 982 -20.70 -38.25 -21.27
CA PRO A 982 -21.16 -39.59 -21.57
C PRO A 982 -20.06 -40.61 -21.21
N ASP A 983 -20.43 -41.70 -20.52
CA ASP A 983 -19.54 -42.77 -20.00
C ASP A 983 -18.52 -43.28 -21.04
N ARG A 984 -18.83 -43.06 -22.32
CA ARG A 984 -17.95 -43.03 -23.47
C ARG A 984 -18.41 -41.84 -24.29
N LEU A 985 -17.51 -41.04 -24.88
CA LEU A 985 -17.88 -40.19 -26.02
C LEU A 985 -18.34 -41.13 -27.15
N ASP A 986 -19.57 -41.60 -27.04
CA ASP A 986 -20.09 -42.65 -27.87
C ASP A 986 -20.55 -42.06 -29.20
N ARG A 987 -21.00 -42.94 -30.08
CA ARG A 987 -21.52 -42.53 -31.38
C ARG A 987 -22.67 -41.52 -31.23
N SER A 988 -23.43 -41.50 -30.14
CA SER A 988 -24.55 -40.57 -29.98
C SER A 988 -24.10 -39.12 -29.71
N PHE A 989 -22.94 -38.91 -29.08
CA PHE A 989 -22.37 -37.57 -28.86
C PHE A 989 -21.60 -37.04 -30.08
N LEU A 990 -20.79 -37.89 -30.72
CA LEU A 990 -19.93 -37.47 -31.84
C LEU A 990 -20.69 -37.39 -33.17
N PHE A 991 -21.75 -38.19 -33.35
CA PHE A 991 -22.51 -38.22 -34.60
C PHE A 991 -23.17 -36.88 -34.96
N PRO A 992 -23.88 -36.17 -34.05
CA PRO A 992 -24.40 -34.84 -34.35
C PRO A 992 -23.31 -33.81 -34.69
N ILE A 993 -22.16 -33.88 -34.03
CA ILE A 993 -21.01 -33.00 -34.28
C ILE A 993 -20.45 -33.22 -35.68
N ARG A 994 -20.26 -34.48 -36.08
CA ARG A 994 -19.86 -34.88 -37.43
C ARG A 994 -20.88 -34.45 -38.48
N SER A 995 -22.18 -34.63 -38.20
CA SER A 995 -23.25 -34.18 -39.09
C SER A 995 -23.26 -32.66 -39.27
N CYS A 996 -23.02 -31.87 -38.22
CA CYS A 996 -22.89 -30.42 -38.34
C CYS A 996 -21.66 -30.01 -39.17
N TYR A 997 -20.52 -30.70 -39.03
CA TYR A 997 -19.33 -30.45 -39.85
C TYR A 997 -19.59 -30.69 -41.35
N PHE A 998 -20.36 -31.73 -41.70
CA PHE A 998 -20.69 -32.07 -43.09
C PHE A 998 -22.04 -31.53 -43.59
N ARG A 999 -22.70 -30.62 -42.85
CA ARG A 999 -24.08 -30.16 -43.16
C ARG A 999 -24.28 -29.56 -44.55
N ASN A 1000 -23.23 -28.96 -45.11
CA ASN A 1000 -23.25 -28.33 -46.43
C ASN A 1000 -22.84 -29.29 -47.56
N THR A 1001 -22.62 -30.57 -47.25
CA THR A 1001 -22.25 -31.61 -48.23
C THR A 1001 -22.92 -32.94 -47.85
N PRO A 1002 -24.25 -33.06 -48.05
CA PRO A 1002 -25.04 -34.18 -47.55
C PRO A 1002 -24.79 -35.53 -48.23
N ASN A 1003 -23.99 -35.57 -49.31
CA ASN A 1003 -23.67 -36.78 -50.06
C ASN A 1003 -22.18 -37.16 -49.93
N PRO A 1004 -21.84 -38.37 -49.44
CA PRO A 1004 -20.46 -38.85 -49.33
C PRO A 1004 -19.66 -38.81 -50.65
N ALA A 1005 -20.32 -39.00 -51.78
CA ALA A 1005 -19.68 -38.95 -53.11
C ALA A 1005 -19.28 -37.52 -53.53
N ASP A 1006 -19.82 -36.48 -52.89
CA ASP A 1006 -19.53 -35.07 -53.17
C ASP A 1006 -18.52 -34.46 -52.17
N LEU A 1007 -18.11 -35.21 -51.13
CA LEU A 1007 -17.11 -34.78 -50.15
C LEU A 1007 -15.73 -34.52 -50.78
N ALA A 1008 -15.38 -35.26 -51.84
CA ALA A 1008 -14.15 -35.05 -52.62
C ALA A 1008 -14.19 -33.82 -53.55
N LYS A 1009 -15.38 -33.23 -53.78
CA LYS A 1009 -15.58 -32.05 -54.64
C LYS A 1009 -15.64 -30.74 -53.86
N ARG A 1010 -15.44 -30.81 -52.55
CA ARG A 1010 -15.41 -29.64 -51.68
C ARG A 1010 -14.21 -28.77 -52.11
N THR A 1011 -14.48 -27.58 -52.67
CA THR A 1011 -13.48 -26.50 -52.82
C THR A 1011 -12.82 -26.35 -51.45
N PRO A 1012 -11.48 -26.42 -51.35
CA PRO A 1012 -10.80 -27.13 -50.26
C PRO A 1012 -11.41 -26.75 -48.90
N PRO A 1013 -11.98 -27.73 -48.18
CA PRO A 1013 -12.48 -27.48 -46.84
C PRO A 1013 -11.41 -26.76 -46.04
N ASN A 1014 -11.81 -25.67 -45.41
CA ASN A 1014 -10.91 -24.94 -44.56
C ASN A 1014 -10.84 -25.67 -43.22
N TRP A 1015 -10.28 -26.89 -43.20
CA TRP A 1015 -10.02 -27.65 -41.98
C TRP A 1015 -9.31 -26.76 -40.95
N MET A 1016 -8.45 -25.86 -41.45
CA MET A 1016 -7.70 -24.88 -40.67
C MET A 1016 -8.60 -23.87 -39.91
N ASN A 1017 -9.83 -23.61 -40.36
CA ASN A 1017 -10.80 -22.71 -39.72
C ASN A 1017 -12.07 -23.41 -39.19
N GLU A 1018 -12.38 -24.63 -39.65
CA GLU A 1018 -13.63 -25.34 -39.35
C GLU A 1018 -13.45 -26.49 -38.34
N TRP A 1019 -12.20 -26.85 -38.02
CA TRP A 1019 -11.91 -27.96 -37.13
C TRP A 1019 -11.86 -27.49 -35.67
N GLY A 1020 -12.90 -27.83 -34.90
CA GLY A 1020 -12.95 -27.65 -33.45
C GLY A 1020 -12.59 -28.92 -32.68
N THR A 1021 -12.41 -28.81 -31.36
CA THR A 1021 -12.01 -29.87 -30.42
C THR A 1021 -12.65 -31.24 -30.70
N TRP A 1022 -13.97 -31.29 -30.77
CA TRP A 1022 -14.71 -32.54 -30.88
C TRP A 1022 -14.68 -33.15 -32.28
N VAL A 1023 -14.64 -32.31 -33.32
CA VAL A 1023 -14.49 -32.76 -34.71
C VAL A 1023 -13.09 -33.34 -34.91
N GLY A 1024 -12.06 -32.73 -34.29
CA GLY A 1024 -10.70 -33.25 -34.25
C GLY A 1024 -10.61 -34.61 -33.58
N LEU A 1025 -11.18 -34.71 -32.39
CA LEU A 1025 -11.13 -35.93 -31.60
C LEU A 1025 -11.78 -37.11 -32.33
N ASP A 1026 -12.89 -36.88 -33.03
CA ASP A 1026 -13.60 -37.92 -33.80
C ASP A 1026 -12.70 -38.57 -34.88
N THR A 1027 -11.85 -37.79 -35.56
CA THR A 1027 -10.95 -38.37 -36.57
C THR A 1027 -9.91 -39.29 -35.93
N TYR A 1028 -9.34 -38.90 -34.78
CA TYR A 1028 -8.40 -39.73 -34.04
C TYR A 1028 -9.06 -41.00 -33.50
N LEU A 1029 -10.30 -40.91 -33.01
CA LEU A 1029 -11.05 -42.05 -32.49
C LEU A 1029 -11.41 -43.06 -33.60
N GLN A 1030 -11.73 -42.61 -34.81
CA GLN A 1030 -11.94 -43.51 -35.95
C GLN A 1030 -10.68 -44.28 -36.34
N LEU A 1031 -9.51 -43.63 -36.29
CA LEU A 1031 -8.23 -44.30 -36.50
C LEU A 1031 -7.93 -45.31 -35.39
N LYS A 1032 -8.18 -44.96 -34.12
CA LYS A 1032 -8.10 -45.88 -32.98
C LYS A 1032 -8.98 -47.11 -33.20
N GLU A 1033 -10.26 -46.92 -33.54
CA GLU A 1033 -11.21 -48.01 -33.76
C GLU A 1033 -10.83 -48.91 -34.95
N GLY A 1034 -10.30 -48.33 -36.03
CA GLY A 1034 -9.95 -49.05 -37.24
C GLY A 1034 -8.69 -49.93 -37.15
N PHE A 1035 -7.74 -49.59 -36.26
CA PHE A 1035 -6.37 -50.13 -36.34
C PHE A 1035 -5.82 -50.76 -35.05
N GLY A 1036 -6.70 -51.22 -34.17
CA GLY A 1036 -6.30 -52.00 -32.99
C GLY A 1036 -6.35 -51.23 -31.67
N GLY A 1037 -7.16 -50.19 -31.57
CA GLY A 1037 -7.44 -49.48 -30.32
C GLY A 1037 -6.30 -48.58 -29.86
N TRP A 1038 -6.12 -48.47 -28.54
CA TRP A 1038 -5.13 -47.56 -27.93
C TRP A 1038 -3.69 -47.90 -28.29
N ASP A 1039 -3.38 -49.17 -28.60
CA ASP A 1039 -2.05 -49.58 -29.05
C ASP A 1039 -1.65 -48.86 -30.35
N PHE A 1040 -2.59 -48.65 -31.28
CA PHE A 1040 -2.32 -47.89 -32.51
C PHE A 1040 -1.91 -46.46 -32.20
N ILE A 1041 -2.67 -45.78 -31.34
CA ILE A 1041 -2.38 -44.39 -30.93
C ILE A 1041 -1.01 -44.32 -30.24
N ARG A 1042 -0.71 -45.26 -29.33
CA ARG A 1042 0.61 -45.37 -28.68
C ARG A 1042 1.74 -45.53 -29.71
N ARG A 1043 1.57 -46.40 -30.72
CA ARG A 1043 2.57 -46.59 -31.79
C ARG A 1043 2.78 -45.33 -32.62
N VAL A 1044 1.73 -44.54 -32.85
CA VAL A 1044 1.84 -43.22 -33.52
C VAL A 1044 2.72 -42.29 -32.70
N PHE A 1045 2.42 -42.07 -31.42
CA PHE A 1045 3.26 -41.23 -30.55
C PHE A 1045 4.71 -41.72 -30.48
N ALA A 1046 4.92 -43.03 -30.26
CA ALA A 1046 6.25 -43.63 -30.22
C ALA A 1046 7.04 -43.42 -31.52
N TYR A 1047 6.37 -43.42 -32.68
CA TYR A 1047 7.01 -43.10 -33.95
C TYR A 1047 7.47 -41.64 -34.01
N TYR A 1048 6.65 -40.69 -33.58
CA TYR A 1048 7.04 -39.29 -33.56
C TYR A 1048 8.21 -39.01 -32.60
N ILE A 1049 8.20 -39.65 -31.42
CA ILE A 1049 9.29 -39.50 -30.43
C ILE A 1049 10.60 -40.10 -30.95
N SER A 1050 10.56 -41.28 -31.57
CA SER A 1050 11.76 -41.98 -32.08
C SER A 1050 12.29 -41.40 -33.40
N SER A 1051 11.41 -40.92 -34.29
CA SER A 1051 11.83 -40.36 -35.58
C SER A 1051 12.46 -38.98 -35.43
N ASN A 1052 12.13 -38.24 -34.37
CA ASN A 1052 12.61 -36.88 -34.09
C ASN A 1052 12.44 -35.91 -35.28
N VAL A 1053 11.49 -36.20 -36.18
CA VAL A 1053 11.18 -35.35 -37.34
C VAL A 1053 10.35 -34.17 -36.85
N ILE A 1054 10.81 -32.95 -37.13
CA ILE A 1054 10.11 -31.70 -36.80
C ILE A 1054 9.59 -31.09 -38.09
N PRO A 1055 8.26 -31.03 -38.30
CA PRO A 1055 7.67 -30.33 -39.43
C PRO A 1055 7.99 -28.83 -39.41
N ALA A 1056 8.13 -28.22 -40.58
CA ALA A 1056 8.38 -26.79 -40.71
C ALA A 1056 7.13 -25.92 -40.45
N ASP A 1057 5.95 -26.44 -40.81
CA ASP A 1057 4.67 -25.76 -40.71
C ASP A 1057 3.49 -26.75 -40.58
N ASP A 1058 2.26 -26.22 -40.47
CA ASP A 1058 1.02 -27.00 -40.39
C ASP A 1058 0.84 -27.92 -41.62
N ALA A 1059 1.21 -27.46 -42.82
CA ALA A 1059 1.05 -28.23 -44.06
C ALA A 1059 1.96 -29.46 -44.07
N ALA A 1060 3.23 -29.29 -43.67
CA ALA A 1060 4.18 -30.38 -43.49
C ALA A 1060 3.74 -31.35 -42.38
N SER A 1061 3.15 -30.82 -41.30
CA SER A 1061 2.64 -31.62 -40.17
C SER A 1061 1.50 -32.54 -40.60
N VAL A 1062 0.55 -32.02 -41.40
CA VAL A 1062 -0.52 -32.81 -42.02
C VAL A 1062 0.05 -33.94 -42.87
N GLN A 1063 0.98 -33.64 -43.78
CA GLN A 1063 1.57 -34.67 -44.64
C GLN A 1063 2.31 -35.74 -43.82
N LEU A 1064 3.06 -35.33 -42.79
CA LEU A 1064 3.76 -36.26 -41.92
C LEU A 1064 2.77 -37.15 -41.15
N PHE A 1065 1.67 -36.59 -40.66
CA PHE A 1065 0.64 -37.34 -39.93
C PHE A 1065 -0.02 -38.40 -40.81
N ILE A 1066 -0.39 -38.04 -42.05
CA ILE A 1066 -1.00 -38.98 -43.01
C ILE A 1066 -0.02 -40.11 -43.37
N ARG A 1067 1.25 -39.79 -43.65
CA ARG A 1067 2.28 -40.79 -43.99
C ARG A 1067 2.56 -41.71 -42.79
N THR A 1068 2.68 -41.15 -41.60
CA THR A 1068 2.94 -41.90 -40.37
C THR A 1068 1.81 -42.87 -40.07
N THR A 1069 0.57 -42.39 -40.04
CA THR A 1069 -0.60 -43.22 -39.76
C THR A 1069 -0.81 -44.28 -40.83
N SER A 1070 -0.62 -43.96 -42.13
CA SER A 1070 -0.72 -44.93 -43.23
C SER A 1070 0.30 -46.06 -43.10
N ARG A 1071 1.56 -45.71 -42.77
CA ARG A 1071 2.63 -46.68 -42.52
C ARG A 1071 2.30 -47.59 -41.35
N LEU A 1072 1.91 -47.03 -40.20
CA LEU A 1072 1.66 -47.81 -38.99
C LEU A 1072 0.38 -48.65 -39.07
N ALA A 1073 -0.61 -48.20 -39.83
CA ALA A 1073 -1.82 -48.95 -40.13
C ALA A 1073 -1.59 -50.02 -41.21
N ASN A 1074 -0.46 -49.94 -41.94
CA ASN A 1074 -0.20 -50.71 -43.16
C ASN A 1074 -1.38 -50.61 -44.16
N ARG A 1075 -1.93 -49.39 -44.31
CA ARG A 1075 -3.08 -49.09 -45.18
C ARG A 1075 -2.94 -47.70 -45.80
N ASN A 1076 -3.48 -47.55 -47.01
CA ASN A 1076 -3.62 -46.25 -47.63
C ASN A 1076 -4.77 -45.47 -46.97
N LEU A 1077 -4.44 -44.44 -46.19
CA LEU A 1077 -5.42 -43.60 -45.48
C LEU A 1077 -5.77 -42.31 -46.23
N VAL A 1078 -5.23 -42.08 -47.44
CA VAL A 1078 -5.54 -40.88 -48.24
C VAL A 1078 -7.06 -40.70 -48.41
N PRO A 1079 -7.84 -41.73 -48.84
CA PRO A 1079 -9.29 -41.55 -49.01
C PRO A 1079 -10.02 -41.13 -47.72
N PHE A 1080 -9.52 -41.53 -46.55
CA PHE A 1080 -10.09 -41.13 -45.26
C PHE A 1080 -9.86 -39.65 -44.98
N PHE A 1081 -8.61 -39.20 -45.11
CA PHE A 1081 -8.24 -37.81 -44.83
C PHE A 1081 -8.78 -36.82 -45.88
N GLU A 1082 -8.96 -37.25 -47.13
CA GLU A 1082 -9.64 -36.45 -48.16
C GLU A 1082 -11.09 -36.15 -47.79
N ILE A 1083 -11.82 -37.16 -47.30
CA ILE A 1083 -13.21 -36.97 -46.85
C ILE A 1083 -13.26 -35.97 -45.68
N TRP A 1084 -12.32 -36.06 -44.76
CA TRP A 1084 -12.17 -35.11 -43.65
C TRP A 1084 -11.61 -33.75 -44.06
N GLY A 1085 -11.27 -33.57 -45.33
CA GLY A 1085 -10.93 -32.27 -45.88
C GLY A 1085 -9.48 -31.82 -45.74
N PHE A 1086 -8.56 -32.77 -45.56
CA PHE A 1086 -7.14 -32.44 -45.49
C PHE A 1086 -6.54 -32.14 -46.87
N PRO A 1087 -5.67 -31.14 -47.01
CA PRO A 1087 -4.87 -30.95 -48.20
C PRO A 1087 -3.80 -32.04 -48.24
N ILE A 1088 -3.75 -32.81 -49.33
CA ILE A 1088 -2.81 -33.93 -49.49
C ILE A 1088 -2.01 -33.72 -50.77
N ASP A 1089 -0.70 -33.60 -50.61
CA ASP A 1089 0.22 -33.37 -51.72
C ASP A 1089 0.49 -34.64 -52.54
N ALA A 1090 1.08 -34.46 -53.73
CA ALA A 1090 1.40 -35.56 -54.63
C ALA A 1090 2.38 -36.56 -54.01
N ALA A 1091 3.35 -36.09 -53.23
CA ALA A 1091 4.35 -36.95 -52.59
C ALA A 1091 3.72 -37.90 -51.55
N THR A 1092 2.78 -37.39 -50.76
CA THR A 1092 2.04 -38.16 -49.75
C THR A 1092 1.08 -39.16 -50.39
N ARG A 1093 0.44 -38.79 -51.51
CA ARG A 1093 -0.38 -39.72 -52.32
C ARG A 1093 0.45 -40.88 -52.85
N THR A 1094 1.60 -40.59 -53.47
CA THR A 1094 2.52 -41.62 -53.99
C THR A 1094 3.03 -42.51 -52.87
N PHE A 1095 3.38 -41.95 -51.71
CA PHE A 1095 3.81 -42.72 -50.55
C PHE A 1095 2.71 -43.66 -50.05
N ALA A 1096 1.48 -43.17 -49.91
CA ALA A 1096 0.37 -43.96 -49.37
C ALA A 1096 -0.16 -45.01 -50.35
N ALA A 1097 -0.01 -44.80 -51.66
CA ALA A 1097 -0.40 -45.75 -52.71
C ALA A 1097 0.37 -47.08 -52.68
N ALA A 1098 1.53 -47.11 -52.00
CA ALA A 1098 2.29 -48.35 -51.77
C ALA A 1098 1.62 -49.30 -50.76
N TYR A 1099 0.60 -48.86 -50.02
CA TYR A 1099 -0.11 -49.66 -49.02
C TYR A 1099 -1.50 -50.10 -49.53
N PRO A 1100 -2.03 -51.26 -49.08
CA PRO A 1100 -3.37 -51.70 -49.45
C PRO A 1100 -4.48 -50.72 -49.03
N ALA A 1101 -5.59 -50.66 -49.77
CA ALA A 1101 -6.72 -49.79 -49.44
C ALA A 1101 -7.36 -50.15 -48.09
N TRP A 1102 -7.80 -49.13 -47.33
CA TRP A 1102 -8.60 -49.33 -46.12
C TRP A 1102 -10.08 -49.55 -46.47
N THR A 1103 -10.45 -50.79 -46.79
CA THR A 1103 -11.82 -51.15 -47.23
C THR A 1103 -12.89 -50.97 -46.16
N THR A 1104 -12.51 -50.98 -44.87
CA THR A 1104 -13.41 -50.77 -43.72
C THR A 1104 -13.42 -49.33 -43.21
N ASN A 1105 -12.97 -48.37 -44.02
CA ASN A 1105 -13.03 -46.94 -43.70
C ASN A 1105 -14.48 -46.54 -43.32
N PRO A 1106 -14.74 -46.07 -42.09
CA PRO A 1106 -16.08 -45.76 -41.62
C PRO A 1106 -16.74 -44.62 -42.40
N MET A 1107 -15.94 -43.75 -43.03
CA MET A 1107 -16.46 -42.62 -43.81
C MET A 1107 -16.97 -43.00 -45.20
N LEU A 1108 -16.63 -44.19 -45.72
CA LEU A 1108 -17.16 -44.66 -47.01
C LEU A 1108 -18.65 -45.06 -46.93
N THR A 1109 -19.12 -45.44 -45.74
CA THR A 1109 -20.50 -45.89 -45.51
C THR A 1109 -21.32 -44.94 -44.65
N TRP A 1110 -20.67 -43.93 -44.05
CA TRP A 1110 -21.33 -42.93 -43.22
C TRP A 1110 -22.28 -42.06 -44.05
N LYS A 1111 -23.47 -41.77 -43.50
CA LYS A 1111 -24.47 -40.87 -44.10
C LYS A 1111 -24.88 -39.81 -43.07
N PRO A 1112 -24.95 -38.53 -43.44
CA PRO A 1112 -25.47 -37.50 -42.55
C PRO A 1112 -26.97 -37.72 -42.32
N SER A 1113 -27.44 -37.64 -41.07
CA SER A 1113 -28.86 -37.48 -40.78
C SER A 1113 -29.27 -36.02 -41.03
N ALA A 1114 -30.53 -35.77 -41.38
CA ALA A 1114 -31.10 -34.43 -41.39
C ALA A 1114 -31.18 -33.90 -39.94
N VAL A 1115 -30.13 -33.22 -39.47
CA VAL A 1115 -30.12 -32.60 -38.14
C VAL A 1115 -30.72 -31.20 -38.24
N ASP A 1116 -31.66 -30.89 -37.35
CA ASP A 1116 -32.28 -29.57 -37.22
C ASP A 1116 -31.20 -28.49 -36.96
N PRO A 1117 -31.14 -27.39 -37.75
CA PRO A 1117 -30.13 -26.33 -37.62
C PRO A 1117 -30.00 -25.72 -36.21
N VAL A 1118 -31.01 -25.83 -35.35
CA VAL A 1118 -30.97 -25.34 -33.95
C VAL A 1118 -29.93 -26.10 -33.11
N GLY A 1119 -29.62 -27.37 -33.44
CA GLY A 1119 -28.65 -28.20 -32.71
C GLY A 1119 -27.17 -27.89 -32.96
N CYS A 1120 -26.84 -27.18 -34.05
CA CYS A 1120 -25.45 -26.87 -34.39
C CYS A 1120 -24.88 -25.65 -33.64
N ILE A 1121 -25.72 -24.80 -33.04
CA ILE A 1121 -25.31 -23.57 -32.35
C ILE A 1121 -24.86 -23.84 -30.90
N GLY A 1122 -25.41 -24.89 -30.27
CA GLY A 1122 -25.13 -25.23 -28.87
C GLY A 1122 -23.93 -26.17 -28.63
N SER A 1123 -23.25 -26.66 -29.67
CA SER A 1123 -22.17 -27.66 -29.61
C SER A 1123 -20.80 -27.16 -30.08
N MET A 1124 -20.76 -26.01 -30.77
CA MET A 1124 -19.51 -25.33 -31.17
C MET A 1124 -19.19 -24.09 -30.31
N GLY A 1125 -20.17 -23.57 -29.57
CA GLY A 1125 -19.96 -22.49 -28.61
C GLY A 1125 -19.48 -23.04 -27.28
N ARG A 1126 -18.56 -22.32 -26.62
CA ARG A 1126 -18.20 -22.47 -25.21
C ARG A 1126 -19.48 -22.61 -24.36
N ARG A 1127 -20.00 -23.82 -24.17
CA ARG A 1127 -20.84 -24.09 -23.00
C ARG A 1127 -19.91 -23.83 -21.83
N ARG A 1128 -20.29 -22.91 -20.96
CA ARG A 1128 -19.67 -22.81 -19.63
C ARG A 1128 -19.78 -24.22 -19.03
N VAL A 1129 -18.64 -24.88 -18.86
CA VAL A 1129 -18.48 -26.17 -18.16
C VAL A 1129 -17.79 -25.85 -16.86
#